data_AF-A0A480PLJ2-F1
#
_entry.id   AF-A0A480PLJ2-F1
#
_cell.length_a   1.000
_cell.length_b   1.000
_cell.length_c   1.000
_cell.angle_alpha   90.00
_cell.angle_beta   90.00
_cell.angle_gamma   90.00
#
_symmetry.space_group_name_H-M   'P 1'
#
loop_
_entity.id
_entity.type
_entity.pdbx_description
1 polymer ?
#
loop_
_entity_poly.entity_id
_entity_poly.type
_entity_poly.pdbx_seq_one_letter_code
_entity_poly.pdbx_strand_id
1 'polypeptide(L)'
;MSLLQSALDFLAGPGSLGGAAGRDQTDFVGQTVEMGELRLRVRRVLAEGGFAFVYEAQDLGSGREYALKRLLSNEEEKNRVIIQEVCFMKKLSGHPNIVQFCSAASIGKEESDTGQAEFLLLTELCKGQLVEFLKKVESKGPLSCDTVLKIFYQTCRAVQHMHKQKPPIIHRDLKVENLLLSNQGTIKLCDFGSATTISHYPDYSWSAQQRALVEEEITRNTTPMYRTPEIVDLYSNFPIGEKQDIWALGCILYLLCFRQHPFEDGAKLRIVNGKYVIPPDDTRYSVFHGLIRATLKVNPEERLSITELVNQLQEIAAARNVNPKSPITELLEQNGGCGSAAPPTGSASSGCSGGLAVAEYDQPYGGLLDILRGGTERLFTNIKDTSSKVIQSVASYAKGDLDISYITSRIAVMSFPAEGVESAIKNNVEDVRLFLDSKHPGRYTVYNLSPRTYRPSRFHSRVSECGWVARRAPSLHSLYSLCRSMHAWLRQDPKNVCVVHCMDGRAASAVAVCSFLCFCRLFSTAEAAVYMFSMKRCPPGIWPSHKRYIEYVCDMVAEEPITPHSKPVLVKAVAMTPVPLFSKQRHGCRPFCEVYVGDERVATTSQEYDKMRDFRVEDGKAVIPLDVAVQGDVLVVIYHARSTLGGRLQAKMASMKMFQIQFHTGFVPRNATTVKFAKYDLDACDIQEKFPDLFQVHLEVEVEPRDRPSREAPPWESASMRGLNPKILFSSREEQQDVLSKFGKAFPLGAAGARALGEASCFWRRAGSFSDHAPTLSMAGKERRL
;
A
#
# COMPACT_ATOMS: atom_id res chain seq x y z
N MET A 1 10.44 29.75 -1.78
CA MET A 1 9.94 29.12 -3.03
C MET A 1 9.52 27.70 -2.68
N SER A 2 8.27 27.32 -2.95
CA SER A 2 7.57 26.27 -2.20
C SER A 2 7.70 24.88 -2.83
N LEU A 3 8.16 23.90 -2.04
CA LEU A 3 8.08 22.46 -2.36
C LEU A 3 6.67 21.88 -2.21
N LEU A 4 5.74 22.58 -1.53
CA LEU A 4 4.38 22.08 -1.28
C LEU A 4 3.44 22.17 -2.49
N GLN A 5 3.74 22.98 -3.51
CA GLN A 5 2.88 23.04 -4.71
C GLN A 5 2.94 21.72 -5.51
N SER A 6 4.09 21.03 -5.48
CA SER A 6 4.36 19.85 -6.32
C SER A 6 3.67 18.56 -5.86
N ALA A 7 3.08 18.52 -4.66
CA ALA A 7 2.47 17.31 -4.10
C ALA A 7 1.03 17.09 -4.62
N LEU A 8 0.31 18.16 -4.96
CA LEU A 8 -1.04 18.07 -5.54
C LEU A 8 -0.99 17.65 -7.02
N ASP A 9 0.00 18.13 -7.78
CA ASP A 9 0.21 17.74 -9.19
C ASP A 9 0.58 16.25 -9.33
N PHE A 10 1.15 15.62 -8.30
CA PHE A 10 1.62 14.22 -8.38
C PHE A 10 0.50 13.16 -8.30
N LEU A 11 -0.70 13.55 -7.87
CA LEU A 11 -1.88 12.66 -7.92
C LEU A 11 -2.57 12.67 -9.30
N ALA A 12 -2.20 13.58 -10.20
CA ALA A 12 -2.61 13.59 -11.59
C ALA A 12 -1.61 12.80 -12.46
N GLY A 13 -1.84 11.49 -12.59
CA GLY A 13 -1.01 10.63 -13.45
C GLY A 13 -1.02 11.06 -14.94
N PRO A 14 0.14 11.11 -15.63
CA PRO A 14 0.21 11.59 -17.01
C PRO A 14 -0.31 10.53 -17.99
N GLY A 15 -1.46 10.79 -18.64
CA GLY A 15 -1.99 9.81 -19.59
C GLY A 15 -3.37 10.00 -20.22
N SER A 16 -3.98 11.19 -20.21
CA SER A 16 -5.13 11.46 -21.10
C SER A 16 -5.24 12.96 -21.44
N LEU A 17 -4.64 13.35 -22.57
CA LEU A 17 -4.84 14.68 -23.14
C LEU A 17 -6.06 14.67 -24.07
N GLY A 18 -7.11 15.41 -23.70
CA GLY A 18 -8.09 15.91 -24.66
C GLY A 18 -9.56 15.86 -24.24
N GLY A 19 -10.05 16.94 -23.62
CA GLY A 19 -11.45 17.36 -23.77
C GLY A 19 -12.27 17.54 -22.48
N ALA A 20 -12.62 18.81 -22.19
CA ALA A 20 -13.81 19.24 -21.45
C ALA A 20 -14.12 18.60 -20.07
N ALA A 21 -13.48 19.12 -19.02
CA ALA A 21 -13.97 18.97 -17.63
C ALA A 21 -13.72 20.22 -16.74
N GLY A 22 -13.07 21.27 -17.26
CA GLY A 22 -12.56 22.40 -16.47
C GLY A 22 -13.28 23.73 -16.66
N ARG A 23 -14.58 23.74 -16.99
CA ARG A 23 -15.35 24.99 -17.21
C ARG A 23 -16.62 25.15 -16.38
N ASP A 24 -17.25 24.06 -15.92
CA ASP A 24 -18.66 24.13 -15.47
C ASP A 24 -18.85 24.20 -13.94
N GLN A 25 -17.77 24.32 -13.14
CA GLN A 25 -17.83 24.18 -11.67
C GLN A 25 -17.60 25.49 -10.90
N THR A 26 -16.98 26.51 -11.51
CA THR A 26 -16.95 27.87 -10.95
C THR A 26 -18.32 28.55 -10.97
N ASP A 27 -19.22 28.08 -11.83
CA ASP A 27 -20.51 28.70 -12.12
C ASP A 27 -21.56 28.51 -11.01
N PHE A 28 -21.25 27.71 -9.97
CA PHE A 28 -22.10 27.57 -8.79
C PHE A 28 -22.05 28.81 -7.87
N VAL A 29 -20.97 29.61 -7.94
CA VAL A 29 -20.85 30.84 -7.15
C VAL A 29 -21.79 31.91 -7.70
N GLY A 30 -22.60 32.52 -6.82
CA GLY A 30 -23.63 33.50 -7.19
C GLY A 30 -25.01 32.90 -7.44
N GLN A 31 -25.14 31.58 -7.58
CA GLN A 31 -26.43 30.89 -7.66
C GLN A 31 -27.21 30.99 -6.34
N THR A 32 -28.52 30.72 -6.42
CA THR A 32 -29.40 30.61 -5.25
C THR A 32 -29.92 29.18 -5.15
N VAL A 33 -29.73 28.56 -3.99
CA VAL A 33 -30.07 27.18 -3.68
C VAL A 33 -31.21 27.19 -2.64
N GLU A 34 -32.27 26.43 -2.88
CA GLU A 34 -33.40 26.35 -1.95
C GLU A 34 -33.31 25.03 -1.15
N MET A 35 -33.31 25.13 0.18
CA MET A 35 -33.14 23.98 1.10
C MET A 35 -34.19 24.03 2.21
N GLY A 36 -35.39 23.53 1.91
CA GLY A 36 -36.55 23.68 2.80
C GLY A 36 -37.03 25.13 2.78
N GLU A 37 -37.08 25.78 3.95
CA GLU A 37 -37.49 27.18 4.08
C GLU A 37 -36.37 28.20 3.79
N LEU A 38 -35.12 27.74 3.64
CA LEU A 38 -33.94 28.59 3.43
C LEU A 38 -33.69 28.85 1.94
N ARG A 39 -33.40 30.11 1.58
CA ARG A 39 -33.06 30.53 0.21
C ARG A 39 -31.63 31.07 0.20
N LEU A 40 -30.68 30.20 -0.12
CA LEU A 40 -29.26 30.39 0.13
C LEU A 40 -28.54 30.91 -1.11
N ARG A 41 -27.97 32.12 -1.05
CA ARG A 41 -27.07 32.62 -2.09
C ARG A 41 -25.65 32.10 -1.85
N VAL A 42 -25.08 31.41 -2.83
CA VAL A 42 -23.69 30.95 -2.81
C VAL A 42 -22.76 32.16 -2.98
N ARG A 43 -21.86 32.41 -2.02
CA ARG A 43 -21.01 33.61 -1.96
C ARG A 43 -19.61 33.39 -2.53
N ARG A 44 -18.91 32.34 -2.10
CA ARG A 44 -17.54 32.00 -2.52
C ARG A 44 -17.20 30.55 -2.16
N VAL A 45 -16.13 30.02 -2.76
CA VAL A 45 -15.53 28.75 -2.32
C VAL A 45 -14.78 28.97 -1.00
N LEU A 46 -14.92 28.02 -0.07
CA LEU A 46 -14.16 27.92 1.19
C LEU A 46 -13.08 26.85 1.09
N ALA A 47 -13.38 25.71 0.48
CA ALA A 47 -12.43 24.62 0.25
C ALA A 47 -12.79 23.82 -1.01
N GLU A 48 -11.77 23.30 -1.67
CA GLU A 48 -11.85 22.41 -2.83
C GLU A 48 -11.22 21.05 -2.48
N GLY A 49 -11.85 19.96 -2.89
CA GLY A 49 -11.33 18.61 -2.77
C GLY A 49 -11.84 17.74 -3.92
N GLY A 50 -11.13 16.64 -4.23
CA GLY A 50 -11.35 15.84 -5.44
C GLY A 50 -12.73 15.17 -5.61
N PHE A 51 -13.63 15.29 -4.61
CA PHE A 51 -15.00 14.76 -4.64
C PHE A 51 -16.06 15.74 -4.10
N ALA A 52 -15.65 16.91 -3.60
CA ALA A 52 -16.55 17.84 -2.93
C ALA A 52 -16.00 19.27 -2.94
N PHE A 53 -16.90 20.24 -3.06
CA PHE A 53 -16.60 21.66 -2.83
C PHE A 53 -17.37 22.15 -1.62
N VAL A 54 -16.71 22.95 -0.78
CA VAL A 54 -17.35 23.63 0.35
C VAL A 54 -17.46 25.11 0.01
N TYR A 55 -18.67 25.65 0.07
CA TYR A 55 -18.98 27.04 -0.24
C TYR A 55 -19.44 27.79 1.01
N GLU A 56 -19.22 29.09 1.02
CA GLU A 56 -19.93 30.02 1.89
C GLU A 56 -21.31 30.29 1.28
N ALA A 57 -22.37 30.13 2.06
CA ALA A 57 -23.73 30.37 1.62
C ALA A 57 -24.45 31.30 2.61
N GLN A 58 -25.23 32.24 2.12
CA GLN A 58 -25.98 33.19 2.96
C GLN A 58 -27.47 33.10 2.67
N ASP A 59 -28.29 32.89 3.70
CA ASP A 59 -29.73 32.93 3.57
C ASP A 59 -30.23 34.36 3.28
N LEU A 60 -31.04 34.50 2.23
CA LEU A 60 -31.56 35.78 1.75
C LEU A 60 -32.65 36.35 2.67
N GLY A 61 -33.32 35.53 3.47
CA GLY A 61 -34.35 35.97 4.41
C GLY A 61 -33.77 36.54 5.72
N SER A 62 -32.91 35.76 6.37
CA SER A 62 -32.32 36.09 7.68
C SER A 62 -30.95 36.77 7.61
N GLY A 63 -30.30 36.78 6.45
CA GLY A 63 -28.91 37.25 6.29
C GLY A 63 -27.86 36.33 6.94
N ARG A 64 -28.26 35.19 7.51
CA ARG A 64 -27.37 34.28 8.24
C ARG A 64 -26.46 33.50 7.30
N GLU A 65 -25.21 33.32 7.72
CA GLU A 65 -24.18 32.61 6.96
C GLU A 65 -24.03 31.14 7.40
N TYR A 66 -23.72 30.30 6.41
CA TYR A 66 -23.63 28.85 6.49
C TYR A 66 -22.45 28.34 5.65
N ALA A 67 -21.98 27.13 5.95
CA ALA A 67 -21.12 26.37 5.04
C ALA A 67 -21.97 25.33 4.29
N LEU A 68 -21.83 25.28 2.98
CA LEU A 68 -22.55 24.39 2.07
C LEU A 68 -21.55 23.45 1.38
N LYS A 69 -21.54 22.17 1.76
CA LYS A 69 -20.75 21.12 1.11
C LYS A 69 -21.58 20.53 -0.04
N ARG A 70 -21.13 20.72 -1.28
CA ARG A 70 -21.69 20.14 -2.52
C ARG A 70 -20.89 18.90 -2.90
N LEU A 71 -21.56 17.76 -2.98
CA LEU A 71 -20.99 16.45 -3.27
C LEU A 71 -21.61 15.92 -4.58
N LEU A 72 -20.77 15.56 -5.54
CA LEU A 72 -21.20 15.05 -6.85
C LEU A 72 -20.81 13.57 -6.99
N SER A 73 -21.74 12.73 -7.43
CA SER A 73 -21.53 11.28 -7.52
C SER A 73 -22.26 10.63 -8.69
N ASN A 74 -21.60 9.65 -9.31
CA ASN A 74 -22.17 8.76 -10.32
C ASN A 74 -22.24 7.30 -9.84
N GLU A 75 -21.85 7.03 -8.59
CA GLU A 75 -21.69 5.69 -8.03
C GLU A 75 -22.60 5.51 -6.82
N GLU A 76 -23.39 4.43 -6.83
CA GLU A 76 -24.34 4.13 -5.75
C GLU A 76 -23.66 3.94 -4.39
N GLU A 77 -22.46 3.34 -4.37
CA GLU A 77 -21.71 3.16 -3.12
C GLU A 77 -21.23 4.49 -2.52
N LYS A 78 -20.80 5.45 -3.34
CA LYS A 78 -20.48 6.81 -2.87
C LYS A 78 -21.72 7.52 -2.33
N ASN A 79 -22.89 7.33 -2.95
CA ASN A 79 -24.15 7.89 -2.45
C ASN A 79 -24.48 7.35 -1.04
N ARG A 80 -24.24 6.06 -0.80
CA ARG A 80 -24.45 5.44 0.53
C ARG A 80 -23.53 6.04 1.60
N VAL A 81 -22.25 6.25 1.28
CA VAL A 81 -21.29 6.91 2.18
C VAL A 81 -21.70 8.36 2.49
N ILE A 82 -22.14 9.12 1.48
CA ILE A 82 -22.63 10.50 1.67
C ILE A 82 -23.88 10.54 2.57
N ILE A 83 -24.85 9.66 2.34
CA ILE A 83 -26.05 9.56 3.18
C ILE A 83 -25.66 9.20 4.63
N GLN A 84 -24.68 8.31 4.81
CA GLN A 84 -24.16 7.95 6.12
C GLN A 84 -23.46 9.12 6.83
N GLU A 85 -22.67 9.93 6.11
CA GLU A 85 -22.09 11.18 6.63
C GLU A 85 -23.19 12.12 7.18
N VAL A 86 -24.24 12.37 6.39
CA VAL A 86 -25.39 13.20 6.78
C VAL A 86 -26.08 12.63 8.03
N CYS A 87 -26.29 11.31 8.11
CA CYS A 87 -26.87 10.66 9.27
C CYS A 87 -26.03 10.82 10.54
N PHE A 88 -24.70 10.68 10.44
CA PHE A 88 -23.80 10.90 11.58
C PHE A 88 -23.79 12.37 12.02
N MET A 89 -23.70 13.31 11.08
CA MET A 89 -23.76 14.74 11.41
C MET A 89 -25.07 15.12 12.11
N LYS A 90 -26.21 14.65 11.61
CA LYS A 90 -27.52 14.89 12.23
C LYS A 90 -27.60 14.32 13.66
N LYS A 91 -26.99 13.15 13.91
CA LYS A 91 -26.96 12.47 15.22
C LYS A 91 -26.01 13.13 16.23
N LEU A 92 -24.91 13.71 15.75
CA LEU A 92 -23.87 14.38 16.56
C LEU A 92 -24.12 15.88 16.77
N SER A 93 -25.12 16.44 16.08
CA SER A 93 -25.48 17.85 16.12
C SER A 93 -25.93 18.29 17.52
N GLY A 94 -25.74 19.57 17.85
CA GLY A 94 -26.04 20.15 19.16
C GLY A 94 -24.91 20.05 20.20
N HIS A 95 -23.83 19.29 19.95
CA HIS A 95 -22.65 19.33 20.82
C HIS A 95 -21.77 20.58 20.53
N PRO A 96 -21.33 21.34 21.55
CA PRO A 96 -20.62 22.61 21.34
C PRO A 96 -19.30 22.48 20.56
N ASN A 97 -18.68 21.30 20.59
CA ASN A 97 -17.41 21.01 19.90
C ASN A 97 -17.56 20.20 18.61
N ILE A 98 -18.77 20.06 18.08
CA ILE A 98 -19.02 19.50 16.74
C ILE A 98 -19.69 20.59 15.89
N VAL A 99 -19.45 20.60 14.59
CA VAL A 99 -20.11 21.52 13.67
C VAL A 99 -21.62 21.20 13.58
N GLN A 100 -22.46 22.21 13.78
CA GLN A 100 -23.91 22.08 13.80
C GLN A 100 -24.43 21.75 12.39
N PHE A 101 -25.12 20.61 12.27
CA PHE A 101 -25.94 20.27 11.12
C PHE A 101 -27.17 21.19 11.05
N CYS A 102 -27.47 21.72 9.87
CA CYS A 102 -28.63 22.57 9.61
C CYS A 102 -29.65 21.89 8.69
N SER A 103 -29.23 21.47 7.49
CA SER A 103 -30.11 20.85 6.48
C SER A 103 -29.32 19.96 5.52
N ALA A 104 -30.01 19.09 4.80
CA ALA A 104 -29.46 18.35 3.66
C ALA A 104 -30.51 18.18 2.57
N ALA A 105 -30.07 18.16 1.32
CA ALA A 105 -30.90 17.88 0.14
C ALA A 105 -30.16 16.93 -0.81
N SER A 106 -30.93 16.20 -1.62
CA SER A 106 -30.42 15.33 -2.68
C SER A 106 -31.17 15.62 -3.97
N ILE A 107 -30.43 15.94 -5.04
CA ILE A 107 -30.95 16.24 -6.37
C ILE A 107 -30.68 15.02 -7.25
N GLY A 108 -31.71 14.56 -7.96
CA GLY A 108 -31.62 13.41 -8.86
C GLY A 108 -30.69 13.67 -10.03
N LYS A 109 -30.12 12.60 -10.61
CA LYS A 109 -29.24 12.71 -11.79
C LYS A 109 -29.91 13.41 -12.99
N GLU A 110 -31.24 13.26 -13.09
CA GLU A 110 -32.06 13.85 -14.15
C GLU A 110 -32.37 15.35 -13.92
N GLU A 111 -32.19 15.84 -12.69
CA GLU A 111 -32.49 17.21 -12.28
C GLU A 111 -31.22 18.07 -12.07
N SER A 112 -30.03 17.48 -11.95
CA SER A 112 -28.77 18.23 -11.84
C SER A 112 -28.23 18.60 -13.22
N ASP A 113 -27.92 19.88 -13.42
CA ASP A 113 -27.26 20.42 -14.62
C ASP A 113 -25.93 19.73 -14.95
N THR A 114 -25.30 19.07 -13.95
CA THR A 114 -24.05 18.32 -14.11
C THR A 114 -24.24 16.93 -14.73
N GLY A 115 -25.47 16.43 -14.82
CA GLY A 115 -25.77 15.05 -15.21
C GLY A 115 -25.28 14.01 -14.20
N GLN A 116 -25.03 14.41 -12.96
CA GLN A 116 -24.59 13.59 -11.82
C GLN A 116 -25.63 13.62 -10.70
N ALA A 117 -25.62 12.64 -9.79
CA ALA A 117 -26.40 12.77 -8.55
C ALA A 117 -25.69 13.77 -7.64
N GLU A 118 -26.44 14.71 -7.07
CA GLU A 118 -25.90 15.83 -6.31
C GLU A 118 -26.47 15.84 -4.89
N PHE A 119 -25.59 15.95 -3.90
CA PHE A 119 -25.94 16.03 -2.49
C PHE A 119 -25.44 17.33 -1.89
N LEU A 120 -26.33 18.03 -1.20
CA LEU A 120 -26.09 19.32 -0.58
C LEU A 120 -26.20 19.17 0.94
N LEU A 121 -25.15 19.54 1.65
CA LEU A 121 -25.04 19.40 3.10
C LEU A 121 -24.73 20.78 3.72
N LEU A 122 -25.68 21.29 4.49
CA LEU A 122 -25.65 22.63 5.07
C LEU A 122 -25.33 22.58 6.57
N THR A 123 -24.32 23.34 6.98
CA THR A 123 -23.84 23.42 8.37
C THR A 123 -23.61 24.87 8.79
N GLU A 124 -23.39 25.11 10.09
CA GLU A 124 -22.97 26.45 10.55
C GLU A 124 -21.62 26.88 9.94
N LEU A 125 -21.48 28.16 9.62
CA LEU A 125 -20.20 28.72 9.22
C LEU A 125 -19.29 28.96 10.44
N CYS A 126 -18.06 28.44 10.39
CA CYS A 126 -16.99 28.71 11.36
C CYS A 126 -16.03 29.78 10.83
N LYS A 127 -15.14 30.32 11.68
CA LYS A 127 -14.16 31.36 11.29
C LYS A 127 -13.11 30.88 10.28
N GLY A 128 -12.80 29.59 10.27
CA GLY A 128 -11.82 28.97 9.38
C GLY A 128 -11.23 27.69 9.98
N GLN A 129 -10.27 27.09 9.28
CA GLN A 129 -9.54 25.91 9.75
C GLN A 129 -8.51 26.31 10.81
N LEU A 130 -8.38 25.52 11.89
CA LEU A 130 -7.45 25.79 12.99
C LEU A 130 -6.00 25.98 12.49
N VAL A 131 -5.59 25.20 11.50
CA VAL A 131 -4.25 25.26 10.87
C VAL A 131 -3.90 26.66 10.36
N GLU A 132 -4.87 27.42 9.85
CA GLU A 132 -4.65 28.78 9.36
C GLU A 132 -4.33 29.75 10.51
N PHE A 133 -5.03 29.61 11.64
CA PHE A 133 -4.79 30.41 12.85
C PHE A 133 -3.48 30.01 13.52
N LEU A 134 -3.13 28.72 13.54
CA LEU A 134 -1.85 28.23 14.05
C LEU A 134 -0.68 28.81 13.26
N LYS A 135 -0.73 28.80 11.93
CA LYS A 135 0.29 29.41 11.05
C LYS A 135 0.44 30.92 11.29
N LYS A 136 -0.66 31.65 11.50
CA LYS A 136 -0.61 33.10 11.85
C LYS A 136 0.10 33.32 13.20
N VAL A 137 -0.25 32.55 14.23
CA VAL A 137 0.37 32.65 15.56
C VAL A 137 1.82 32.15 15.57
N GLU A 138 2.21 31.31 14.63
CA GLU A 138 3.57 30.79 14.52
C GLU A 138 4.64 31.89 14.52
N SER A 139 4.34 33.00 13.83
CA SER A 139 5.16 34.22 13.75
C SER A 139 5.38 34.94 15.10
N LYS A 140 4.50 34.72 16.08
CA LYS A 140 4.54 35.31 17.43
C LYS A 140 5.24 34.41 18.47
N GLY A 141 5.67 33.22 18.07
CA GLY A 141 6.36 32.25 18.93
C GLY A 141 5.52 31.02 19.31
N PRO A 142 6.07 30.11 20.14
CA PRO A 142 5.41 28.86 20.57
C PRO A 142 4.12 29.08 21.37
N LEU A 143 3.12 28.22 21.16
CA LEU A 143 1.83 28.28 21.86
C LEU A 143 1.99 28.20 23.38
N SER A 144 1.07 28.83 24.12
CA SER A 144 0.94 28.61 25.56
C SER A 144 0.46 27.17 25.83
N CYS A 145 0.90 26.59 26.94
CA CYS A 145 0.42 25.28 27.39
C CYS A 145 -1.10 25.27 27.60
N ASP A 146 -1.68 26.43 27.94
CA ASP A 146 -3.10 26.61 28.21
C ASP A 146 -3.93 26.66 26.91
N THR A 147 -3.40 27.26 25.85
CA THR A 147 -4.02 27.21 24.52
C THR A 147 -3.97 25.81 23.92
N VAL A 148 -2.84 25.09 24.06
CA VAL A 148 -2.76 23.66 23.68
C VAL A 148 -3.79 22.83 24.46
N LEU A 149 -3.90 23.04 25.79
CA LEU A 149 -4.88 22.38 26.64
C LEU A 149 -6.32 22.64 26.21
N LYS A 150 -6.71 23.90 25.95
CA LYS A 150 -8.04 24.27 25.47
C LYS A 150 -8.39 23.59 24.15
N ILE A 151 -7.49 23.70 23.16
CA ILE A 151 -7.67 23.10 21.83
C ILE A 151 -7.87 21.59 21.96
N PHE A 152 -6.96 20.93 22.67
CA PHE A 152 -6.95 19.47 22.76
C PHE A 152 -8.12 18.94 23.60
N TYR A 153 -8.45 19.57 24.73
CA TYR A 153 -9.61 19.20 25.55
C TYR A 153 -10.93 19.31 24.77
N GLN A 154 -11.12 20.41 24.03
CA GLN A 154 -12.33 20.63 23.22
C GLN A 154 -12.44 19.61 22.07
N THR A 155 -11.30 19.23 21.47
CA THR A 155 -11.22 18.13 20.49
C THR A 155 -11.59 16.79 21.12
N CYS A 156 -10.98 16.42 22.26
CA CYS A 156 -11.32 15.20 23.01
C CYS A 156 -12.78 15.16 23.45
N ARG A 157 -13.40 16.30 23.76
CA ARG A 157 -14.83 16.42 24.08
C ARG A 157 -15.73 16.11 22.88
N ALA A 158 -15.34 16.49 21.66
CA ALA A 158 -16.04 16.10 20.44
C ALA A 158 -15.98 14.59 20.22
N VAL A 159 -14.78 14.00 20.26
CA VAL A 159 -14.56 12.56 20.12
C VAL A 159 -15.29 11.77 21.22
N GLN A 160 -15.29 12.26 22.46
CA GLN A 160 -16.06 11.65 23.56
C GLN A 160 -17.57 11.61 23.26
N HIS A 161 -18.11 12.64 22.59
CA HIS A 161 -19.51 12.64 22.18
C HIS A 161 -19.81 11.63 21.07
N MET A 162 -18.83 11.36 20.18
CA MET A 162 -18.93 10.33 19.13
C MET A 162 -18.86 8.91 19.68
N HIS A 163 -17.90 8.62 20.57
CA HIS A 163 -17.75 7.30 21.19
C HIS A 163 -18.90 6.97 22.15
N LYS A 164 -19.57 7.97 22.73
CA LYS A 164 -20.78 7.80 23.57
C LYS A 164 -22.05 7.45 22.80
N GLN A 165 -22.04 7.49 21.47
CA GLN A 165 -23.19 7.10 20.66
C GLN A 165 -23.47 5.60 20.77
N LYS A 166 -24.69 5.19 20.41
CA LYS A 166 -25.07 3.77 20.29
C LYS A 166 -25.52 3.47 18.85
N PRO A 167 -24.84 2.58 18.11
CA PRO A 167 -23.45 2.14 18.36
C PRO A 167 -22.45 3.34 18.37
N PRO A 168 -21.25 3.18 18.95
CA PRO A 168 -20.20 4.20 18.93
C PRO A 168 -19.82 4.60 17.51
N ILE A 169 -19.56 5.89 17.28
CA ILE A 169 -19.09 6.41 15.98
C ILE A 169 -17.59 6.67 16.09
N ILE A 170 -16.82 6.03 15.21
CA ILE A 170 -15.37 6.16 15.05
C ILE A 170 -15.12 7.16 13.92
N HIS A 171 -14.23 8.14 14.11
CA HIS A 171 -13.98 9.18 13.11
C HIS A 171 -13.03 8.73 11.99
N ARG A 172 -12.00 7.95 12.33
CA ARG A 172 -10.93 7.40 11.44
C ARG A 172 -10.00 8.43 10.79
N ASP A 173 -10.47 9.64 10.48
CA ASP A 173 -9.65 10.72 9.90
C ASP A 173 -9.54 11.96 10.81
N LEU A 174 -9.13 11.76 12.07
CA LEU A 174 -8.82 12.87 12.98
C LEU A 174 -7.45 13.47 12.64
N LYS A 175 -7.45 14.75 12.30
CA LYS A 175 -6.26 15.56 11.98
C LYS A 175 -6.54 17.04 12.23
N VAL A 176 -5.50 17.87 12.29
CA VAL A 176 -5.66 19.30 12.63
C VAL A 176 -6.41 20.11 11.56
N GLU A 177 -6.41 19.65 10.31
CA GLU A 177 -7.14 20.21 9.18
C GLU A 177 -8.67 20.07 9.34
N ASN A 178 -9.12 19.03 10.06
CA ASN A 178 -10.53 18.74 10.33
C ASN A 178 -11.03 19.43 11.63
N LEU A 179 -10.21 20.32 12.21
CA LEU A 179 -10.57 21.15 13.36
C LEU A 179 -10.83 22.59 12.90
N LEU A 180 -12.03 23.11 13.19
CA LEU A 180 -12.44 24.47 12.88
C LEU A 180 -12.45 25.34 14.14
N LEU A 181 -12.15 26.63 13.99
CA LEU A 181 -12.36 27.63 15.03
C LEU A 181 -13.75 28.26 14.85
N SER A 182 -14.62 28.12 15.85
CA SER A 182 -15.98 28.68 15.81
C SER A 182 -15.99 30.20 15.91
N ASN A 183 -17.11 30.83 15.56
CA ASN A 183 -17.34 32.26 15.79
C ASN A 183 -17.27 32.66 17.29
N GLN A 184 -17.37 31.70 18.20
CA GLN A 184 -17.24 31.86 19.65
C GLN A 184 -15.83 31.53 20.17
N GLY A 185 -14.87 31.22 19.28
CA GLY A 185 -13.49 30.88 19.67
C GLY A 185 -13.32 29.49 20.29
N THR A 186 -14.25 28.58 20.03
CA THR A 186 -14.19 27.19 20.48
C THR A 186 -13.84 26.26 19.32
N ILE A 187 -13.20 25.12 19.60
CA ILE A 187 -12.89 24.11 18.58
C ILE A 187 -14.15 23.33 18.23
N LYS A 188 -14.41 23.17 16.93
CA LYS A 188 -15.45 22.31 16.35
C LYS A 188 -14.84 21.31 15.38
N LEU A 189 -15.19 20.03 15.55
CA LEU A 189 -14.82 18.95 14.64
C LEU A 189 -15.73 18.97 13.40
N CYS A 190 -15.15 18.78 12.22
CA CYS A 190 -15.85 18.68 10.94
C CYS A 190 -15.37 17.48 10.10
N ASP A 191 -16.05 17.26 8.97
CA ASP A 191 -15.81 16.21 7.97
C ASP A 191 -15.95 14.76 8.47
N PHE A 192 -17.15 14.22 8.34
CA PHE A 192 -17.50 12.87 8.83
C PHE A 192 -17.56 11.82 7.71
N GLY A 193 -17.06 12.14 6.51
CA GLY A 193 -17.11 11.25 5.33
C GLY A 193 -16.35 9.93 5.49
N SER A 194 -15.34 9.89 6.37
CA SER A 194 -14.61 8.65 6.72
C SER A 194 -15.16 7.92 7.95
N ALA A 195 -16.14 8.51 8.66
CA ALA A 195 -16.62 7.97 9.93
C ALA A 195 -17.36 6.63 9.75
N THR A 196 -17.37 5.80 10.78
CA THR A 196 -18.05 4.50 10.75
C THR A 196 -18.50 4.06 12.14
N THR A 197 -19.41 3.08 12.21
CA THR A 197 -19.78 2.37 13.45
C THR A 197 -19.31 0.92 13.43
N ILE A 198 -18.50 0.54 12.42
CA ILE A 198 -17.99 -0.81 12.24
C ILE A 198 -16.64 -0.92 12.96
N SER A 199 -16.55 -1.85 13.91
CA SER A 199 -15.28 -2.32 14.48
C SER A 199 -14.92 -3.67 13.87
N HIS A 200 -13.65 -3.90 13.61
CA HIS A 200 -13.13 -5.18 13.16
C HIS A 200 -12.32 -5.85 14.27
N TYR A 201 -12.48 -7.18 14.37
CA TYR A 201 -11.74 -8.01 15.31
C TYR A 201 -11.02 -9.10 14.50
N PRO A 202 -9.85 -8.80 13.92
CA PRO A 202 -9.07 -9.77 13.17
C PRO A 202 -8.57 -10.87 14.09
N ASP A 203 -8.77 -12.13 13.71
CA ASP A 203 -8.31 -13.30 14.46
C ASP A 203 -7.63 -14.32 13.53
N TYR A 204 -7.22 -15.46 14.07
CA TYR A 204 -6.60 -16.52 13.27
C TYR A 204 -7.54 -17.21 12.26
N SER A 205 -8.85 -16.95 12.30
CA SER A 205 -9.82 -17.45 11.31
C SER A 205 -9.92 -16.54 10.08
N TRP A 206 -9.54 -15.26 10.18
CA TRP A 206 -9.53 -14.35 9.05
C TRP A 206 -8.56 -14.86 7.97
N SER A 207 -9.04 -14.94 6.73
CA SER A 207 -8.20 -15.18 5.56
C SER A 207 -7.32 -13.97 5.24
N ALA A 208 -6.24 -14.20 4.48
CA ALA A 208 -5.41 -13.11 3.95
C ALA A 208 -6.22 -12.17 3.03
N GLN A 209 -7.22 -12.68 2.32
CA GLN A 209 -8.11 -11.88 1.47
C GLN A 209 -9.03 -10.97 2.31
N GLN A 210 -9.61 -11.46 3.42
CA GLN A 210 -10.40 -10.63 4.33
C GLN A 210 -9.55 -9.53 4.97
N ARG A 211 -8.32 -9.83 5.40
CA ARG A 211 -7.36 -8.80 5.86
C ARG A 211 -7.10 -7.76 4.77
N ALA A 212 -6.79 -8.19 3.54
CA ALA A 212 -6.48 -7.26 2.44
C ALA A 212 -7.67 -6.35 2.04
N LEU A 213 -8.90 -6.87 2.04
CA LEU A 213 -10.11 -6.06 1.77
C LEU A 213 -10.33 -4.99 2.85
N VAL A 214 -10.09 -5.33 4.11
CA VAL A 214 -10.18 -4.39 5.24
C VAL A 214 -9.00 -3.41 5.24
N GLU A 215 -7.79 -3.84 4.86
CA GLU A 215 -6.65 -2.93 4.64
C GLU A 215 -6.99 -1.89 3.56
N GLU A 216 -7.59 -2.30 2.44
CA GLU A 216 -7.91 -1.39 1.33
C GLU A 216 -8.99 -0.36 1.71
N GLU A 217 -10.07 -0.79 2.36
CA GLU A 217 -11.15 0.10 2.82
C GLU A 217 -10.62 1.14 3.82
N ILE A 218 -9.87 0.70 4.83
CA ILE A 218 -9.32 1.60 5.84
C ILE A 218 -8.24 2.51 5.22
N THR A 219 -7.37 1.98 4.36
CA THR A 219 -6.30 2.76 3.70
C THR A 219 -6.88 3.89 2.85
N ARG A 220 -8.04 3.67 2.21
CA ARG A 220 -8.77 4.68 1.44
C ARG A 220 -9.38 5.79 2.31
N ASN A 221 -9.79 5.45 3.52
CA ASN A 221 -10.53 6.31 4.45
C ASN A 221 -9.67 6.86 5.61
N THR A 222 -8.33 6.85 5.48
CA THR A 222 -7.38 7.32 6.51
C THR A 222 -6.21 8.09 5.92
N THR A 223 -5.85 9.23 6.54
CA THR A 223 -4.65 10.01 6.19
C THR A 223 -3.36 9.23 6.54
N PRO A 224 -2.39 9.04 5.60
CA PRO A 224 -1.25 8.13 5.77
C PRO A 224 -0.41 8.26 7.04
N MET A 225 -0.05 9.48 7.44
CA MET A 225 0.77 9.73 8.63
C MET A 225 0.03 9.45 9.95
N TYR A 226 -1.31 9.56 9.95
CA TYR A 226 -2.16 9.31 11.11
C TYR A 226 -2.55 7.83 11.28
N ARG A 227 -2.13 6.95 10.36
CA ARG A 227 -2.47 5.53 10.41
C ARG A 227 -1.95 4.86 11.68
N THR A 228 -2.76 3.97 12.23
CA THR A 228 -2.50 3.32 13.51
C THR A 228 -1.80 1.96 13.33
N PRO A 229 -1.07 1.46 14.34
CA PRO A 229 -0.38 0.18 14.25
C PRO A 229 -1.29 -0.99 13.84
N GLU A 230 -2.50 -1.07 14.39
CA GLU A 230 -3.48 -2.13 14.13
C GLU A 230 -4.05 -2.13 12.71
N ILE A 231 -3.91 -1.04 11.94
CA ILE A 231 -4.30 -0.98 10.52
C ILE A 231 -3.10 -1.09 9.58
N VAL A 232 -1.88 -0.86 10.08
CA VAL A 232 -0.63 -1.06 9.32
C VAL A 232 -0.16 -2.52 9.41
N ASP A 233 -0.46 -3.22 10.52
CA ASP A 233 -0.25 -4.65 10.69
C ASP A 233 -1.52 -5.38 11.19
N LEU A 234 -2.28 -5.90 10.25
CA LEU A 234 -3.47 -6.73 10.50
C LEU A 234 -3.16 -8.16 10.96
N TYR A 235 -1.89 -8.57 11.01
CA TYR A 235 -1.48 -9.92 11.45
C TYR A 235 -1.16 -9.97 12.94
N SER A 236 -0.94 -8.82 13.59
CA SER A 236 -0.92 -8.69 15.06
C SER A 236 -2.27 -8.95 15.73
N ASN A 237 -3.37 -9.14 14.96
CA ASN A 237 -4.72 -9.44 15.44
C ASN A 237 -5.28 -8.42 16.46
N PHE A 238 -4.80 -7.18 16.39
CA PHE A 238 -5.29 -6.10 17.23
C PHE A 238 -6.70 -5.65 16.79
N PRO A 239 -7.61 -5.31 17.74
CA PRO A 239 -8.94 -4.83 17.42
C PRO A 239 -8.89 -3.43 16.78
N ILE A 240 -9.59 -3.27 15.66
CA ILE A 240 -9.71 -2.02 14.91
C ILE A 240 -11.04 -1.39 15.30
N GLY A 241 -11.00 -0.32 16.10
CA GLY A 241 -12.20 0.31 16.66
C GLY A 241 -11.96 1.75 17.07
N GLU A 242 -12.68 2.21 18.10
CA GLU A 242 -12.60 3.57 18.68
C GLU A 242 -11.19 3.99 19.12
N LYS A 243 -10.31 3.02 19.44
CA LYS A 243 -8.91 3.27 19.83
C LYS A 243 -8.04 3.81 18.68
N GLN A 244 -8.52 3.79 17.44
CA GLN A 244 -7.89 4.50 16.31
C GLN A 244 -7.86 6.01 16.55
N ASP A 245 -9.01 6.56 16.97
CA ASP A 245 -9.16 8.00 17.23
C ASP A 245 -8.25 8.46 18.38
N ILE A 246 -7.97 7.58 19.35
CA ILE A 246 -7.05 7.87 20.48
C ILE A 246 -5.60 8.03 20.00
N TRP A 247 -5.14 7.19 19.07
CA TRP A 247 -3.81 7.33 18.48
C TRP A 247 -3.68 8.63 17.68
N ALA A 248 -4.70 8.96 16.89
CA ALA A 248 -4.75 10.21 16.13
C ALA A 248 -4.77 11.44 17.05
N LEU A 249 -5.50 11.39 18.18
CA LEU A 249 -5.44 12.40 19.23
C LEU A 249 -4.03 12.53 19.83
N GLY A 250 -3.31 11.42 20.08
CA GLY A 250 -1.90 11.44 20.49
C GLY A 250 -1.00 12.15 19.48
N CYS A 251 -1.23 11.92 18.19
CA CYS A 251 -0.52 12.60 17.10
C CYS A 251 -0.84 14.10 17.04
N ILE A 252 -2.12 14.49 17.23
CA ILE A 252 -2.54 15.89 17.31
C ILE A 252 -1.90 16.60 18.52
N LEU A 253 -1.90 15.98 19.70
CA LEU A 253 -1.28 16.55 20.90
C LEU A 253 0.22 16.76 20.71
N TYR A 254 0.91 15.76 20.17
CA TYR A 254 2.33 15.88 19.82
C TYR A 254 2.58 17.04 18.83
N LEU A 255 1.77 17.14 17.77
CA LEU A 255 1.87 18.19 16.76
C LEU A 255 1.62 19.60 17.34
N LEU A 256 0.65 19.75 18.24
CA LEU A 256 0.36 21.04 18.91
C LEU A 256 1.49 21.49 19.84
N CYS A 257 2.21 20.55 20.47
CA CYS A 257 3.37 20.84 21.31
C CYS A 257 4.63 21.15 20.48
N PHE A 258 4.96 20.29 19.51
CA PHE A 258 6.28 20.27 18.87
C PHE A 258 6.30 20.78 17.42
N ARG A 259 5.15 21.16 16.85
CA ARG A 259 4.96 21.66 15.47
C ARG A 259 5.38 20.69 14.35
N GLN A 260 5.81 19.48 14.70
CA GLN A 260 6.15 18.40 13.80
C GLN A 260 5.25 17.20 14.09
N HIS A 261 4.92 16.40 13.07
CA HIS A 261 4.15 15.19 13.27
C HIS A 261 5.06 14.07 13.80
N PRO A 262 4.65 13.24 14.79
CA PRO A 262 5.54 12.21 15.35
C PRO A 262 6.00 11.17 14.32
N PHE A 263 5.23 11.01 13.24
CA PHE A 263 5.48 10.11 12.11
C PHE A 263 5.34 10.86 10.77
N GLU A 264 5.96 12.05 10.64
CA GLU A 264 5.88 12.90 9.43
C GLU A 264 6.31 12.19 8.14
N ASP A 265 7.28 11.27 8.25
CA ASP A 265 7.74 10.41 7.16
C ASP A 265 6.71 9.35 6.70
N GLY A 266 5.60 9.18 7.41
CA GLY A 266 4.61 8.14 7.15
C GLY A 266 5.18 6.71 7.21
N ALA A 267 6.35 6.52 7.83
CA ALA A 267 7.11 5.28 7.73
C ALA A 267 6.40 4.16 8.49
N LYS A 268 5.79 3.20 7.76
CA LYS A 268 5.06 2.04 8.32
C LYS A 268 5.83 1.37 9.47
N LEU A 269 7.14 1.20 9.34
CA LEU A 269 7.99 0.60 10.39
C LEU A 269 8.07 1.42 11.68
N ARG A 270 8.05 2.76 11.61
CA ARG A 270 8.07 3.60 12.82
C ARG A 270 6.72 3.58 13.53
N ILE A 271 5.63 3.56 12.78
CA ILE A 271 4.26 3.43 13.30
C ILE A 271 4.10 2.07 14.02
N VAL A 272 4.37 0.95 13.34
CA VAL A 272 4.23 -0.42 13.90
C VAL A 272 5.10 -0.62 15.15
N ASN A 273 6.30 -0.05 15.20
CA ASN A 273 7.18 -0.15 16.38
C ASN A 273 6.94 0.96 17.43
N GLY A 274 5.99 1.88 17.22
CA GLY A 274 5.73 3.00 18.14
C GLY A 274 6.91 3.97 18.32
N LYS A 275 7.78 4.12 17.32
CA LYS A 275 9.06 4.86 17.41
C LYS A 275 8.92 6.34 17.05
N TYR A 276 8.70 7.16 18.06
CA TYR A 276 8.76 8.63 18.04
C TYR A 276 9.66 9.16 19.17
N VAL A 277 10.09 10.41 19.08
CA VAL A 277 11.04 11.03 20.05
C VAL A 277 10.43 12.31 20.58
N ILE A 278 9.99 12.32 21.84
CA ILE A 278 9.70 13.57 22.55
C ILE A 278 11.04 14.28 22.79
N PRO A 279 11.19 15.59 22.46
CA PRO A 279 12.43 16.32 22.72
C PRO A 279 12.84 16.23 24.20
N PRO A 280 14.06 15.76 24.53
CA PRO A 280 14.45 15.49 25.91
C PRO A 280 14.56 16.76 26.76
N ASP A 281 14.89 17.89 26.13
CA ASP A 281 15.06 19.19 26.77
C ASP A 281 13.76 20.03 26.81
N ASP A 282 12.62 19.47 26.41
CA ASP A 282 11.34 20.19 26.49
C ASP A 282 10.85 20.33 27.94
N THR A 283 10.95 21.54 28.45
CA THR A 283 10.37 21.95 29.74
C THR A 283 8.97 22.53 29.61
N ARG A 284 8.57 23.02 28.42
CA ARG A 284 7.35 23.80 28.18
C ARG A 284 6.08 22.93 28.15
N TYR A 285 6.15 21.78 27.48
CA TYR A 285 5.00 20.87 27.30
C TYR A 285 5.13 19.56 28.10
N SER A 286 6.07 19.54 29.06
CA SER A 286 6.36 18.43 29.99
C SER A 286 5.10 17.78 30.60
N VAL A 287 4.09 18.57 30.98
CA VAL A 287 2.80 18.10 31.51
C VAL A 287 2.03 17.17 30.55
N PHE A 288 2.23 17.31 29.24
CA PHE A 288 1.57 16.48 28.23
C PHE A 288 2.37 15.22 27.85
N HIS A 289 3.65 15.11 28.25
CA HIS A 289 4.49 13.98 27.86
C HIS A 289 3.91 12.63 28.33
N GLY A 290 3.26 12.59 29.50
CA GLY A 290 2.55 11.41 29.99
C GLY A 290 1.39 11.01 29.08
N LEU A 291 0.54 11.97 28.71
CA LEU A 291 -0.60 11.75 27.81
C LEU A 291 -0.18 11.30 26.41
N ILE A 292 0.89 11.90 25.85
CA ILE A 292 1.45 11.48 24.56
C ILE A 292 1.89 10.01 24.62
N ARG A 293 2.60 9.59 25.69
CA ARG A 293 3.02 8.20 25.88
C ARG A 293 1.87 7.22 26.13
N ALA A 294 0.77 7.68 26.73
CA ALA A 294 -0.41 6.87 27.03
C ALA A 294 -1.40 6.75 25.85
N THR A 295 -1.33 7.67 24.88
CA THR A 295 -2.15 7.66 23.65
C THR A 295 -1.43 6.99 22.48
N LEU A 296 -0.11 7.17 22.34
CA LEU A 296 0.73 6.55 21.29
C LEU A 296 1.27 5.16 21.69
N LYS A 297 0.42 4.32 22.31
CA LYS A 297 0.73 2.90 22.57
C LYS A 297 0.49 2.06 21.33
N VAL A 298 1.39 1.10 21.06
CA VAL A 298 1.29 0.21 19.89
C VAL A 298 0.01 -0.62 19.96
N ASN A 299 -0.17 -1.39 21.04
CA ASN A 299 -1.40 -2.13 21.29
C ASN A 299 -2.57 -1.15 21.57
N PRO A 300 -3.68 -1.18 20.80
CA PRO A 300 -4.84 -0.32 21.04
C PRO A 300 -5.53 -0.58 22.38
N GLU A 301 -5.41 -1.77 22.96
CA GLU A 301 -5.99 -2.09 24.27
C GLU A 301 -5.30 -1.32 25.40
N GLU A 302 -3.97 -1.13 25.30
CA GLU A 302 -3.15 -0.35 26.25
C GLU A 302 -3.34 1.18 26.16
N ARG A 303 -3.97 1.69 25.10
CA ARG A 303 -4.27 3.12 24.97
C ARG A 303 -5.36 3.51 25.95
N LEU A 304 -5.28 4.72 26.52
CA LEU A 304 -6.38 5.30 27.30
C LEU A 304 -7.71 5.28 26.52
N SER A 305 -8.82 5.09 27.20
CA SER A 305 -10.13 5.45 26.66
C SER A 305 -10.27 6.98 26.54
N ILE A 306 -11.18 7.44 25.70
CA ILE A 306 -11.48 8.87 25.58
C ILE A 306 -12.00 9.48 26.89
N THR A 307 -12.59 8.67 27.77
CA THR A 307 -13.07 9.11 29.08
C THR A 307 -11.91 9.35 30.04
N GLU A 308 -10.96 8.43 30.13
CA GLU A 308 -9.75 8.61 30.96
C GLU A 308 -8.89 9.78 30.47
N LEU A 309 -8.74 9.92 29.14
CA LEU A 309 -8.01 11.05 28.54
C LEU A 309 -8.67 12.40 28.86
N VAL A 310 -10.00 12.50 28.77
CA VAL A 310 -10.74 13.72 29.16
C VAL A 310 -10.59 14.00 30.65
N ASN A 311 -10.64 12.99 31.53
CA ASN A 311 -10.50 13.17 32.97
C ASN A 311 -9.10 13.71 33.35
N GLN A 312 -8.02 13.12 32.82
CA GLN A 312 -6.65 13.60 33.08
C GLN A 312 -6.43 15.03 32.56
N LEU A 313 -7.05 15.40 31.43
CA LEU A 313 -7.04 16.79 30.95
C LEU A 313 -7.79 17.76 31.87
N GLN A 314 -8.81 17.31 32.61
CA GLN A 314 -9.49 18.13 33.63
C GLN A 314 -8.63 18.32 34.87
N GLU A 315 -7.88 17.30 35.27
CA GLU A 315 -6.90 17.39 36.38
C GLU A 315 -5.78 18.38 36.04
N ILE A 316 -5.21 18.30 34.83
CA ILE A 316 -4.22 19.26 34.33
C ILE A 316 -4.81 20.68 34.28
N ALA A 317 -6.06 20.84 33.83
CA ALA A 317 -6.73 22.14 33.80
C ALA A 317 -6.97 22.72 35.19
N ALA A 318 -7.38 21.91 36.16
CA ALA A 318 -7.55 22.32 37.54
C ALA A 318 -6.21 22.72 38.18
N ALA A 319 -5.16 21.91 38.01
CA ALA A 319 -3.81 22.20 38.53
C ALA A 319 -3.20 23.49 37.93
N ARG A 320 -3.60 23.86 36.71
CA ARG A 320 -3.17 25.11 36.04
C ARG A 320 -4.15 26.29 36.24
N ASN A 321 -5.25 26.10 36.96
CA ASN A 321 -6.34 27.07 37.14
C ASN A 321 -6.92 27.62 35.82
N VAL A 322 -7.07 26.75 34.81
CA VAL A 322 -7.60 27.08 33.48
C VAL A 322 -8.97 26.45 33.28
N ASN A 323 -9.93 27.21 32.76
CA ASN A 323 -11.18 26.62 32.24
C ASN A 323 -10.96 26.13 30.79
N PRO A 324 -10.87 24.81 30.53
CA PRO A 324 -10.52 24.30 29.21
C PRO A 324 -11.70 24.37 28.21
N LYS A 325 -12.92 24.65 28.70
CA LYS A 325 -14.12 24.90 27.88
C LYS A 325 -14.23 26.35 27.40
N SER A 326 -13.42 27.26 27.96
CA SER A 326 -13.48 28.67 27.59
C SER A 326 -12.95 28.93 26.18
N PRO A 327 -13.40 30.02 25.52
CA PRO A 327 -12.85 30.46 24.24
C PRO A 327 -11.33 30.63 24.24
N ILE A 328 -10.75 30.48 23.05
CA ILE A 328 -9.34 30.69 22.76
C ILE A 328 -9.20 32.10 22.17
N THR A 329 -9.24 33.11 23.04
CA THR A 329 -9.22 34.54 22.67
C THR A 329 -7.98 34.92 21.85
N GLU A 330 -6.82 34.33 22.17
CA GLU A 330 -5.55 34.47 21.44
C GLU A 330 -5.68 34.24 19.92
N LEU A 331 -6.62 33.38 19.48
CA LEU A 331 -6.89 33.09 18.06
C LEU A 331 -8.03 33.93 17.47
N LEU A 332 -8.94 34.45 18.30
CA LEU A 332 -10.10 35.26 17.88
C LEU A 332 -9.73 36.70 17.50
N GLU A 333 -8.89 37.34 18.30
CA GLU A 333 -8.62 38.79 18.23
C GLU A 333 -7.86 39.22 16.96
N GLN A 334 -7.42 38.27 16.13
CA GLN A 334 -6.51 38.52 15.00
C GLN A 334 -7.22 38.71 13.65
N ASN A 335 -8.55 38.91 13.65
CA ASN A 335 -9.38 38.89 12.43
C ASN A 335 -10.32 40.10 12.25
N GLY A 336 -10.05 41.22 12.91
CA GLY A 336 -10.60 42.54 12.58
C GLY A 336 -9.52 43.62 12.75
N GLY A 337 -9.45 44.68 11.95
CA GLY A 337 -10.22 45.04 10.76
C GLY A 337 -9.84 46.46 10.35
N CYS A 338 -9.58 46.72 9.06
CA CYS A 338 -9.23 48.06 8.60
C CYS A 338 -10.48 48.96 8.59
N GLY A 339 -10.49 50.07 9.35
CA GLY A 339 -11.62 51.00 9.35
C GLY A 339 -11.52 52.18 10.30
N SER A 340 -11.21 53.35 9.74
CA SER A 340 -11.50 54.71 10.23
C SER A 340 -10.85 55.22 11.53
N ALA A 341 -10.16 56.35 11.38
CA ALA A 341 -9.61 57.15 12.47
C ALA A 341 -10.47 58.40 12.77
N ALA A 342 -10.11 59.08 13.87
CA ALA A 342 -10.50 60.42 14.32
C ALA A 342 -11.83 60.58 15.10
N PRO A 343 -11.97 61.62 15.96
CA PRO A 343 -10.94 62.42 16.66
C PRO A 343 -11.11 62.46 18.20
N PRO A 344 -10.15 63.00 18.97
CA PRO A 344 -10.23 63.09 20.44
C PRO A 344 -10.93 64.37 20.93
N THR A 345 -11.56 64.30 22.10
CA THR A 345 -12.02 65.45 22.90
C THR A 345 -11.62 65.29 24.37
N GLY A 346 -11.02 66.33 24.98
CA GLY A 346 -10.77 66.38 26.44
C GLY A 346 -12.07 66.51 27.26
N SER A 347 -12.09 66.57 28.60
CA SER A 347 -11.05 66.66 29.66
C SER A 347 -11.69 66.23 31.02
N ALA A 348 -11.11 66.25 32.23
CA ALA A 348 -9.90 66.89 32.78
C ALA A 348 -9.37 66.17 34.07
N SER A 349 -8.61 66.91 34.89
CA SER A 349 -8.25 66.74 36.32
C SER A 349 -9.14 65.85 37.21
N SER A 350 -8.66 65.03 38.16
CA SER A 350 -7.31 64.82 38.77
C SER A 350 -7.25 63.40 39.45
N GLY A 351 -6.24 62.92 40.20
CA GLY A 351 -5.02 63.53 40.79
C GLY A 351 -4.25 62.54 41.72
N CYS A 352 -3.39 63.08 42.61
CA CYS A 352 -2.69 62.43 43.75
C CYS A 352 -1.76 61.21 43.51
N SER A 353 -0.53 61.52 43.09
CA SER A 353 0.76 61.22 43.75
C SER A 353 1.05 59.86 44.45
N GLY A 354 2.19 59.24 44.07
CA GLY A 354 2.94 58.34 44.96
C GLY A 354 3.89 57.32 44.31
N GLY A 355 5.12 57.75 43.97
CA GLY A 355 6.43 57.03 43.90
C GLY A 355 6.50 55.53 43.50
N LEU A 356 7.46 55.07 42.69
CA LEU A 356 8.90 55.35 42.70
C LEU A 356 9.54 55.05 41.31
N ALA A 357 10.68 55.67 41.02
CA ALA A 357 11.39 55.52 39.75
C ALA A 357 12.50 54.44 39.76
N VAL A 358 12.74 53.81 38.61
CA VAL A 358 13.95 53.04 38.27
C VAL A 358 14.43 53.54 36.89
N ALA A 359 15.75 53.56 36.69
CA ALA A 359 16.41 54.37 35.65
C ALA A 359 16.37 53.80 34.22
N GLU A 360 16.30 54.74 33.27
CA GLU A 360 16.71 54.63 31.86
C GLU A 360 18.26 54.67 31.75
N TYR A 361 18.97 54.20 30.70
CA TYR A 361 19.07 54.87 29.39
C TYR A 361 19.77 54.01 28.30
N ASP A 362 19.25 54.13 27.06
CA ASP A 362 19.84 54.06 25.70
C ASP A 362 20.96 53.08 25.24
N GLN A 363 20.62 52.28 24.21
CA GLN A 363 21.05 52.34 22.78
C GLN A 363 22.45 52.90 22.36
N PRO A 364 22.97 52.60 21.14
CA PRO A 364 22.95 51.36 20.32
C PRO A 364 24.32 51.07 19.59
N TYR A 365 24.31 50.21 18.54
CA TYR A 365 25.36 49.91 17.50
C TYR A 365 26.49 48.87 17.75
N GLY A 366 26.81 48.11 16.69
CA GLY A 366 28.19 47.72 16.31
C GLY A 366 28.62 46.25 16.52
N GLY A 367 28.96 45.52 15.44
CA GLY A 367 29.34 44.10 15.48
C GLY A 367 30.84 43.75 15.53
N LEU A 368 31.12 42.46 15.26
CA LEU A 368 32.38 41.82 14.78
C LEU A 368 33.33 41.11 15.80
N LEU A 369 33.40 39.76 15.65
CA LEU A 369 34.53 38.80 15.74
C LEU A 369 35.52 38.67 16.96
N ASP A 370 35.47 37.47 17.59
CA ASP A 370 36.52 36.40 17.57
C ASP A 370 37.69 36.31 18.61
N ILE A 371 38.24 35.08 18.70
CA ILE A 371 39.53 34.56 19.24
C ILE A 371 39.73 34.27 20.75
N LEU A 372 40.07 32.98 21.04
CA LEU A 372 41.09 32.39 21.97
C LEU A 372 40.52 31.15 22.71
N ARG A 373 41.00 29.89 22.65
CA ARG A 373 42.29 29.18 22.36
C ARG A 373 43.08 28.75 23.61
N GLY A 374 43.13 27.43 23.85
CA GLY A 374 43.92 26.73 24.90
C GLY A 374 43.08 26.34 26.13
N GLY A 375 43.31 25.22 26.82
CA GLY A 375 44.26 24.11 26.62
C GLY A 375 44.29 23.17 27.84
N THR A 376 45.16 22.15 27.81
CA THR A 376 45.48 21.16 28.86
C THR A 376 44.55 19.96 29.12
N GLU A 377 45.23 18.84 29.34
CA GLU A 377 44.77 17.45 29.37
C GLU A 377 44.53 16.92 30.80
N ARG A 378 44.04 15.66 30.86
CA ARG A 378 44.23 14.62 31.90
C ARG A 378 43.06 14.34 32.86
N LEU A 379 42.36 13.26 32.55
CA LEU A 379 42.09 12.18 33.52
C LEU A 379 42.24 10.83 32.79
N PHE A 380 43.08 9.94 33.33
CA PHE A 380 43.57 8.74 32.66
C PHE A 380 42.74 7.47 32.97
N THR A 381 42.70 6.57 31.99
CA THR A 381 42.68 5.09 32.12
C THR A 381 41.75 4.43 33.16
N ASN A 382 40.68 3.78 32.69
CA ASN A 382 40.71 2.33 32.45
C ASN A 382 39.40 1.82 31.83
N ILE A 383 39.52 1.09 30.71
CA ILE A 383 38.72 -0.05 30.22
C ILE A 383 39.10 -0.24 28.76
N LYS A 384 40.17 -1.01 28.56
CA LYS A 384 40.63 -1.49 27.26
C LYS A 384 40.19 -2.94 27.17
N ASP A 385 39.06 -3.20 26.51
CA ASP A 385 38.72 -4.50 25.87
C ASP A 385 37.36 -4.55 25.13
N THR A 386 36.54 -3.50 25.16
CA THR A 386 35.23 -3.47 24.43
C THR A 386 35.26 -2.67 23.11
N SER A 387 36.38 -2.03 22.76
CA SER A 387 36.45 -1.01 21.71
C SER A 387 36.38 -1.52 20.26
N SER A 388 36.58 -2.81 20.00
CA SER A 388 36.52 -3.38 18.63
C SER A 388 35.09 -3.59 18.09
N LYS A 389 34.04 -3.49 18.93
CA LYS A 389 32.64 -3.67 18.51
C LYS A 389 31.80 -2.39 18.49
N VAL A 390 32.27 -1.32 19.14
CA VAL A 390 31.50 -0.06 19.31
C VAL A 390 31.92 1.03 18.31
N ILE A 391 33.15 0.99 17.77
CA ILE A 391 33.58 1.93 16.73
C ILE A 391 32.80 1.72 15.41
N GLN A 392 32.30 0.50 15.16
CA GLN A 392 31.51 0.18 13.97
C GLN A 392 30.02 0.60 14.08
N SER A 393 29.53 0.99 15.26
CA SER A 393 28.13 1.40 15.50
C SER A 393 27.91 2.91 15.59
N VAL A 394 28.96 3.73 15.51
CA VAL A 394 28.86 5.20 15.56
C VAL A 394 29.07 5.85 14.18
N ALA A 395 29.54 5.10 13.19
CA ALA A 395 29.78 5.58 11.83
C ALA A 395 28.56 5.53 10.88
N SER A 396 27.35 5.13 11.35
CA SER A 396 26.14 5.07 10.51
C SER A 396 25.11 6.18 10.77
N TYR A 397 25.41 7.17 11.59
CA TYR A 397 24.52 8.28 11.88
C TYR A 397 24.63 9.41 10.84
N ALA A 398 24.17 9.13 9.60
CA ALA A 398 23.63 10.10 8.62
C ALA A 398 23.52 9.51 7.19
N LYS A 399 22.50 8.68 6.93
CA LYS A 399 21.91 8.43 5.60
C LYS A 399 20.64 7.58 5.73
N GLY A 400 19.70 7.72 4.79
CA GLY A 400 18.41 7.01 4.86
C GLY A 400 18.57 5.49 4.77
N ASP A 401 17.69 4.75 5.47
CA ASP A 401 17.70 3.29 5.47
C ASP A 401 17.45 2.74 4.05
N LEU A 402 18.47 2.08 3.50
CA LEU A 402 18.39 1.41 2.21
C LEU A 402 17.51 0.16 2.29
N ASP A 403 16.60 0.00 1.34
CA ASP A 403 15.82 -1.22 1.17
C ASP A 403 16.71 -2.35 0.61
N ILE A 404 17.43 -3.00 1.50
CA ILE A 404 18.27 -4.18 1.25
C ILE A 404 18.00 -5.22 2.35
N SER A 405 17.47 -6.39 1.98
CA SER A 405 17.16 -7.50 2.90
C SER A 405 18.06 -8.71 2.62
N TYR A 406 18.67 -9.27 3.67
CA TYR A 406 19.43 -10.52 3.56
C TYR A 406 18.50 -11.72 3.77
N ILE A 407 18.25 -12.47 2.70
CA ILE A 407 17.48 -13.73 2.75
C ILE A 407 18.32 -14.80 3.46
N THR A 408 19.62 -14.83 3.13
CA THR A 408 20.70 -15.46 3.89
C THR A 408 21.88 -14.47 3.96
N SER A 409 22.89 -14.75 4.77
CA SER A 409 24.11 -13.93 4.86
C SER A 409 24.85 -13.75 3.53
N ARG A 410 24.64 -14.64 2.55
CA ARG A 410 25.26 -14.60 1.21
C ARG A 410 24.31 -14.23 0.08
N ILE A 411 23.01 -14.07 0.35
CA ILE A 411 21.97 -13.70 -0.62
C ILE A 411 21.22 -12.47 -0.12
N ALA A 412 21.50 -11.31 -0.73
CA ALA A 412 20.77 -10.06 -0.48
C ALA A 412 19.79 -9.75 -1.62
N VAL A 413 18.68 -9.12 -1.28
CA VAL A 413 17.66 -8.62 -2.21
C VAL A 413 17.43 -7.14 -1.94
N MET A 414 17.27 -6.33 -2.99
CA MET A 414 16.98 -4.90 -2.87
C MET A 414 15.96 -4.44 -3.92
N SER A 415 15.40 -3.24 -3.74
CA SER A 415 14.70 -2.51 -4.81
C SER A 415 15.68 -1.78 -5.74
N PHE A 416 15.17 -1.36 -6.90
CA PHE A 416 15.96 -0.76 -7.98
C PHE A 416 16.81 0.44 -7.51
N PRO A 417 18.13 0.43 -7.74
CA PRO A 417 19.00 1.55 -7.41
C PRO A 417 18.79 2.69 -8.42
N ALA A 418 18.17 3.78 -7.98
CA ALA A 418 17.78 4.91 -8.81
C ALA A 418 18.84 6.04 -8.79
N GLU A 419 18.92 6.77 -9.91
CA GLU A 419 19.68 8.02 -10.06
C GLU A 419 18.72 9.23 -10.10
N GLY A 420 19.19 10.40 -9.65
CA GLY A 420 18.44 11.65 -9.75
C GLY A 420 17.20 11.70 -8.86
N VAL A 421 16.14 12.39 -9.33
CA VAL A 421 14.93 12.70 -8.53
C VAL A 421 14.18 11.44 -8.06
N GLU A 422 14.30 10.30 -8.79
CA GLU A 422 13.75 9.01 -8.34
C GLU A 422 14.37 8.50 -7.02
N SER A 423 15.57 8.96 -6.63
CA SER A 423 16.24 8.54 -5.39
C SER A 423 15.65 9.15 -4.12
N ALA A 424 14.60 9.97 -4.22
CA ALA A 424 13.82 10.42 -3.07
C ALA A 424 12.77 9.38 -2.61
N ILE A 425 12.44 8.41 -3.47
CA ILE A 425 11.38 7.40 -3.25
C ILE A 425 11.93 5.96 -3.40
N LYS A 426 13.16 5.80 -3.90
CA LYS A 426 13.86 4.52 -4.09
C LYS A 426 15.31 4.62 -3.61
N ASN A 427 15.94 3.47 -3.42
CA ASN A 427 17.36 3.35 -3.10
C ASN A 427 18.24 4.23 -4.00
N ASN A 428 19.01 5.15 -3.41
CA ASN A 428 20.01 5.93 -4.15
C ASN A 428 21.19 5.03 -4.55
N VAL A 429 21.62 5.06 -5.82
CA VAL A 429 22.65 4.15 -6.35
C VAL A 429 24.03 4.34 -5.69
N GLU A 430 24.44 5.58 -5.40
CA GLU A 430 25.68 5.85 -4.67
C GLU A 430 25.63 5.31 -3.25
N ASP A 431 24.48 5.40 -2.57
CA ASP A 431 24.33 4.91 -1.20
C ASP A 431 24.33 3.38 -1.14
N VAL A 432 23.63 2.71 -2.06
CA VAL A 432 23.72 1.25 -2.25
C VAL A 432 25.17 0.83 -2.50
N ARG A 433 25.90 1.54 -3.36
CA ARG A 433 27.31 1.26 -3.63
C ARG A 433 28.15 1.39 -2.35
N LEU A 434 28.05 2.50 -1.62
CA LEU A 434 28.81 2.74 -0.39
C LEU A 434 28.50 1.70 0.69
N PHE A 435 27.25 1.28 0.81
CA PHE A 435 26.84 0.19 1.70
C PHE A 435 27.47 -1.16 1.29
N LEU A 436 27.39 -1.53 0.01
CA LEU A 436 27.94 -2.79 -0.47
C LEU A 436 29.48 -2.81 -0.45
N ASP A 437 30.15 -1.70 -0.75
CA ASP A 437 31.61 -1.57 -0.68
C ASP A 437 32.12 -1.61 0.76
N SER A 438 31.39 -1.02 1.73
CA SER A 438 31.77 -1.05 3.15
C SER A 438 31.49 -2.38 3.84
N LYS A 439 30.43 -3.10 3.45
CA LYS A 439 30.10 -4.43 3.98
C LYS A 439 30.86 -5.57 3.29
N HIS A 440 30.99 -5.52 1.97
CA HIS A 440 31.50 -6.62 1.12
C HIS A 440 32.55 -6.13 0.10
N PRO A 441 33.64 -5.48 0.54
CA PRO A 441 34.63 -4.85 -0.35
C PRO A 441 35.18 -5.83 -1.39
N GLY A 442 34.84 -5.61 -2.66
CA GLY A 442 35.23 -6.49 -3.78
C GLY A 442 34.59 -7.89 -3.81
N ARG A 443 33.64 -8.20 -2.91
CA ARG A 443 33.06 -9.55 -2.74
C ARG A 443 31.58 -9.68 -3.11
N TYR A 444 30.91 -8.60 -3.50
CA TYR A 444 29.54 -8.68 -4.05
C TYR A 444 29.51 -8.71 -5.58
N THR A 445 28.47 -9.28 -6.15
CA THR A 445 28.06 -9.04 -7.54
C THR A 445 26.56 -8.73 -7.58
N VAL A 446 26.13 -7.87 -8.50
CA VAL A 446 24.74 -7.39 -8.59
C VAL A 446 24.05 -8.02 -9.80
N TYR A 447 22.92 -8.68 -9.57
CA TYR A 447 22.05 -9.24 -10.60
C TYR A 447 20.85 -8.31 -10.80
N ASN A 448 20.84 -7.61 -11.94
CA ASN A 448 19.73 -6.75 -12.33
C ASN A 448 18.71 -7.56 -13.14
N LEU A 449 17.57 -7.87 -12.50
CA LEU A 449 16.48 -8.58 -13.15
C LEU A 449 15.56 -7.65 -13.95
N SER A 450 15.69 -6.33 -13.80
CA SER A 450 14.79 -5.38 -14.47
C SER A 450 15.21 -5.10 -15.93
N PRO A 451 14.30 -4.62 -16.78
CA PRO A 451 14.64 -4.19 -18.14
C PRO A 451 15.28 -2.79 -18.18
N ARG A 452 15.33 -2.07 -17.04
CA ARG A 452 16.07 -0.81 -16.90
C ARG A 452 17.52 -1.14 -16.57
N THR A 453 18.46 -0.65 -17.37
CA THR A 453 19.89 -0.73 -17.07
C THR A 453 20.39 0.58 -16.43
N TYR A 454 21.56 0.52 -15.80
CA TYR A 454 22.31 1.67 -15.31
C TYR A 454 23.80 1.42 -15.55
N ARG A 455 24.66 2.44 -15.40
CA ARG A 455 26.09 2.33 -15.72
C ARG A 455 26.78 1.27 -14.83
N PRO A 456 27.29 0.13 -15.36
CA PRO A 456 27.85 -0.94 -14.53
C PRO A 456 29.09 -0.51 -13.73
N SER A 457 29.82 0.51 -14.22
CA SER A 457 30.96 1.11 -13.54
C SER A 457 30.63 1.67 -12.14
N ARG A 458 29.36 1.99 -11.85
CA ARG A 458 28.88 2.35 -10.50
C ARG A 458 29.20 1.27 -9.47
N PHE A 459 29.10 -0.01 -9.86
CA PHE A 459 29.42 -1.16 -9.02
C PHE A 459 30.71 -1.86 -9.47
N HIS A 460 31.68 -1.10 -10.00
CA HIS A 460 32.98 -1.62 -10.47
C HIS A 460 32.83 -2.67 -11.59
N SER A 461 31.82 -2.50 -12.44
CA SER A 461 31.45 -3.43 -13.51
C SER A 461 31.04 -4.84 -13.02
N ARG A 462 30.70 -4.99 -11.74
CA ARG A 462 30.16 -6.22 -11.14
C ARG A 462 28.64 -6.27 -11.21
N VAL A 463 28.09 -6.03 -12.41
CA VAL A 463 26.64 -6.06 -12.68
C VAL A 463 26.35 -7.05 -13.81
N SER A 464 25.44 -7.98 -13.55
CA SER A 464 24.92 -8.94 -14.52
C SER A 464 23.49 -8.52 -14.89
N GLU A 465 23.32 -8.05 -16.12
CA GLU A 465 22.04 -7.61 -16.68
C GLU A 465 21.24 -8.82 -17.18
N CYS A 466 20.02 -9.01 -16.67
CA CYS A 466 19.14 -10.14 -17.03
C CYS A 466 17.90 -9.72 -17.84
N GLY A 467 17.46 -8.45 -17.72
CA GLY A 467 16.48 -7.84 -18.61
C GLY A 467 15.05 -8.38 -18.56
N TRP A 468 14.61 -8.99 -17.45
CA TRP A 468 13.32 -9.69 -17.40
C TRP A 468 12.12 -8.76 -17.50
N VAL A 469 11.14 -9.15 -18.32
CA VAL A 469 9.88 -8.42 -18.50
C VAL A 469 9.04 -8.50 -17.22
N ALA A 470 8.62 -7.36 -16.69
CA ALA A 470 7.76 -7.31 -15.50
C ALA A 470 6.41 -8.01 -15.76
N ARG A 471 5.89 -8.72 -14.74
CA ARG A 471 4.62 -9.49 -14.82
C ARG A 471 4.63 -10.60 -15.89
N ARG A 472 5.80 -11.23 -16.10
CA ARG A 472 5.97 -12.51 -16.79
C ARG A 472 6.98 -13.36 -16.02
N ALA A 473 6.80 -14.68 -16.04
CA ALA A 473 7.88 -15.59 -15.70
C ALA A 473 9.04 -15.43 -16.70
N PRO A 474 10.31 -15.41 -16.24
CA PRO A 474 11.47 -15.38 -17.13
C PRO A 474 11.59 -16.69 -17.91
N SER A 475 12.28 -16.68 -19.05
CA SER A 475 12.57 -17.93 -19.77
C SER A 475 13.34 -18.91 -18.87
N LEU A 476 13.04 -20.20 -18.98
CA LEU A 476 13.70 -21.24 -18.20
C LEU A 476 15.21 -21.25 -18.45
N HIS A 477 15.62 -20.95 -19.69
CA HIS A 477 17.03 -20.72 -20.04
C HIS A 477 17.63 -19.60 -19.17
N SER A 478 17.02 -18.41 -19.12
CA SER A 478 17.56 -17.27 -18.37
C SER A 478 17.59 -17.54 -16.87
N LEU A 479 16.52 -18.15 -16.33
CA LEU A 479 16.40 -18.51 -14.93
C LEU A 479 17.47 -19.52 -14.49
N TYR A 480 17.67 -20.60 -15.26
CA TYR A 480 18.69 -21.62 -14.97
C TYR A 480 20.12 -21.06 -15.14
N SER A 481 20.36 -20.24 -16.16
CA SER A 481 21.64 -19.56 -16.37
C SER A 481 21.98 -18.58 -15.25
N LEU A 482 20.99 -17.84 -14.72
CA LEU A 482 21.14 -17.00 -13.53
C LEU A 482 21.54 -17.84 -12.30
N CYS A 483 20.83 -18.94 -12.04
CA CYS A 483 21.17 -19.85 -10.94
C CYS A 483 22.59 -20.42 -11.08
N ARG A 484 23.01 -20.83 -12.29
CA ARG A 484 24.40 -21.24 -12.56
C ARG A 484 25.41 -20.13 -12.28
N SER A 485 25.14 -18.90 -12.68
CA SER A 485 26.01 -17.74 -12.45
C SER A 485 26.15 -17.44 -10.95
N MET A 486 25.04 -17.38 -10.22
CA MET A 486 25.02 -17.18 -8.77
C MET A 486 25.81 -18.29 -8.05
N HIS A 487 25.60 -19.56 -8.41
CA HIS A 487 26.35 -20.68 -7.83
C HIS A 487 27.85 -20.59 -8.11
N ALA A 488 28.24 -20.26 -9.35
CA ALA A 488 29.64 -20.11 -9.74
C ALA A 488 30.32 -18.97 -8.96
N TRP A 489 29.65 -17.83 -8.80
CA TRP A 489 30.17 -16.68 -8.03
C TRP A 489 30.38 -17.03 -6.55
N LEU A 490 29.40 -17.65 -5.89
CA LEU A 490 29.50 -18.02 -4.47
C LEU A 490 30.51 -19.14 -4.20
N ARG A 491 30.86 -19.94 -5.22
CA ARG A 491 31.86 -21.01 -5.15
C ARG A 491 33.31 -20.49 -5.26
N GLN A 492 33.54 -19.31 -5.84
CA GLN A 492 34.88 -18.75 -6.01
C GLN A 492 35.53 -18.33 -4.68
N ASP A 493 34.76 -17.79 -3.74
CA ASP A 493 35.24 -17.40 -2.41
C ASP A 493 34.09 -17.53 -1.39
N PRO A 494 34.32 -18.07 -0.17
CA PRO A 494 33.28 -18.18 0.86
C PRO A 494 32.73 -16.84 1.35
N LYS A 495 33.43 -15.72 1.15
CA LYS A 495 32.97 -14.36 1.47
C LYS A 495 32.17 -13.71 0.34
N ASN A 496 32.05 -14.35 -0.83
CA ASN A 496 31.28 -13.77 -1.93
C ASN A 496 29.78 -13.71 -1.61
N VAL A 497 29.11 -12.66 -2.07
CA VAL A 497 27.68 -12.38 -1.87
C VAL A 497 27.00 -12.10 -3.21
N CYS A 498 25.80 -12.63 -3.41
CA CYS A 498 24.93 -12.25 -4.52
C CYS A 498 23.93 -11.19 -4.06
N VAL A 499 23.82 -10.09 -4.79
CA VAL A 499 22.81 -9.04 -4.57
C VAL A 499 21.85 -9.06 -5.74
N VAL A 500 20.57 -9.33 -5.50
CA VAL A 500 19.53 -9.46 -6.55
C VAL A 500 18.56 -8.29 -6.45
N HIS A 501 18.21 -7.67 -7.58
CA HIS A 501 17.18 -6.62 -7.58
C HIS A 501 16.30 -6.65 -8.83
N CYS A 502 15.12 -6.07 -8.69
CA CYS A 502 14.23 -5.74 -9.79
C CYS A 502 13.60 -4.35 -9.52
N MET A 503 12.57 -3.97 -10.28
CA MET A 503 11.92 -2.65 -10.16
C MET A 503 11.43 -2.31 -8.73
N ASP A 504 10.88 -3.28 -8.01
CA ASP A 504 10.29 -3.14 -6.67
C ASP A 504 10.89 -4.08 -5.61
N GLY A 505 11.82 -4.96 -6.03
CA GLY A 505 12.41 -6.01 -5.20
C GLY A 505 11.44 -7.11 -4.75
N ARG A 506 10.31 -7.33 -5.44
CA ARG A 506 9.26 -8.32 -5.10
C ARG A 506 9.26 -9.53 -6.04
N ALA A 507 8.25 -9.67 -6.91
CA ALA A 507 7.94 -10.92 -7.62
C ALA A 507 9.13 -11.50 -8.41
N ALA A 508 9.80 -10.70 -9.24
CA ALA A 508 10.95 -11.17 -10.03
C ALA A 508 12.14 -11.58 -9.14
N SER A 509 12.45 -10.79 -8.10
CA SER A 509 13.49 -11.13 -7.11
C SER A 509 13.16 -12.42 -6.36
N ALA A 510 11.88 -12.65 -6.04
CA ALA A 510 11.44 -13.89 -5.42
C ALA A 510 11.62 -15.08 -6.36
N VAL A 511 11.26 -14.98 -7.65
CA VAL A 511 11.51 -16.06 -8.62
C VAL A 511 12.99 -16.40 -8.69
N ALA A 512 13.87 -15.41 -8.89
CA ALA A 512 15.31 -15.63 -8.94
C ALA A 512 15.85 -16.29 -7.66
N VAL A 513 15.52 -15.75 -6.50
CA VAL A 513 16.05 -16.25 -5.22
C VAL A 513 15.45 -17.60 -4.85
N CYS A 514 14.13 -17.79 -4.93
CA CYS A 514 13.50 -19.06 -4.59
C CYS A 514 13.98 -20.19 -5.52
N SER A 515 14.06 -19.95 -6.84
CA SER A 515 14.69 -20.88 -7.77
C SER A 515 16.14 -21.18 -7.40
N PHE A 516 16.91 -20.19 -6.93
CA PHE A 516 18.29 -20.41 -6.50
C PHE A 516 18.42 -21.22 -5.19
N LEU A 517 17.52 -21.02 -4.23
CA LEU A 517 17.46 -21.82 -2.99
C LEU A 517 17.14 -23.29 -3.32
N CYS A 518 16.20 -23.53 -4.25
CA CYS A 518 15.87 -24.85 -4.76
C CYS A 518 17.03 -25.46 -5.58
N PHE A 519 17.66 -24.68 -6.46
CA PHE A 519 18.86 -25.06 -7.23
C PHE A 519 20.01 -25.54 -6.34
N CYS A 520 20.20 -24.90 -5.19
CA CYS A 520 21.20 -25.30 -4.19
C CYS A 520 20.74 -26.44 -3.27
N ARG A 521 19.57 -27.05 -3.53
CA ARG A 521 18.94 -28.12 -2.73
C ARG A 521 18.72 -27.75 -1.26
N LEU A 522 18.36 -26.49 -0.97
CA LEU A 522 17.88 -26.10 0.36
C LEU A 522 16.43 -26.53 0.59
N PHE A 523 15.61 -26.43 -0.45
CA PHE A 523 14.21 -26.83 -0.45
C PHE A 523 13.91 -27.69 -1.68
N SER A 524 13.07 -28.72 -1.51
CA SER A 524 12.56 -29.56 -2.59
C SER A 524 11.25 -29.04 -3.21
N THR A 525 10.60 -28.04 -2.59
CA THR A 525 9.33 -27.47 -3.06
C THR A 525 9.40 -25.95 -3.17
N ALA A 526 8.66 -25.39 -4.13
CA ALA A 526 8.62 -23.95 -4.37
C ALA A 526 7.97 -23.20 -3.19
N GLU A 527 6.96 -23.80 -2.54
CA GLU A 527 6.23 -23.23 -1.41
C GLU A 527 7.15 -22.92 -0.22
N ALA A 528 8.05 -23.83 0.13
CA ALA A 528 8.97 -23.63 1.26
C ALA A 528 9.95 -22.48 0.97
N ALA A 529 10.46 -22.40 -0.26
CA ALA A 529 11.34 -21.31 -0.69
C ALA A 529 10.62 -19.95 -0.73
N VAL A 530 9.38 -19.90 -1.22
CA VAL A 530 8.56 -18.68 -1.28
C VAL A 530 8.11 -18.24 0.12
N TYR A 531 7.81 -19.19 1.01
CA TYR A 531 7.49 -18.90 2.42
C TYR A 531 8.68 -18.28 3.15
N MET A 532 9.88 -18.88 3.03
CA MET A 532 11.11 -18.31 3.61
C MET A 532 11.38 -16.90 3.06
N PHE A 533 11.25 -16.68 1.75
CA PHE A 533 11.40 -15.35 1.15
C PHE A 533 10.40 -14.34 1.74
N SER A 534 9.13 -14.74 1.85
CA SER A 534 8.04 -13.90 2.37
C SER A 534 8.28 -13.46 3.81
N MET A 535 8.81 -14.36 4.66
CA MET A 535 9.18 -14.05 6.05
C MET A 535 10.46 -13.21 6.18
N LYS A 536 11.40 -13.31 5.23
CA LYS A 536 12.68 -12.59 5.28
C LYS A 536 12.65 -11.20 4.63
N ARG A 537 11.65 -10.91 3.79
CA ARG A 537 11.49 -9.63 3.10
C ARG A 537 10.03 -9.16 3.15
N CYS A 538 9.19 -9.64 2.24
CA CYS A 538 7.75 -9.41 2.23
C CYS A 538 7.05 -10.39 1.28
N PRO A 539 5.72 -10.62 1.41
CA PRO A 539 4.96 -11.44 0.45
C PRO A 539 5.14 -10.91 -0.99
N PRO A 540 5.71 -11.71 -1.91
CA PRO A 540 6.22 -11.17 -3.17
C PRO A 540 5.16 -10.96 -4.26
N GLY A 541 3.93 -11.44 -4.05
CA GLY A 541 2.85 -11.32 -5.05
C GLY A 541 3.10 -12.12 -6.33
N ILE A 542 3.73 -13.29 -6.24
CA ILE A 542 4.00 -14.14 -7.41
C ILE A 542 2.70 -14.71 -8.00
N TRP A 543 2.61 -14.72 -9.33
CA TRP A 543 1.53 -15.40 -10.06
C TRP A 543 1.80 -16.91 -10.24
N PRO A 544 0.77 -17.74 -10.51
CA PRO A 544 0.94 -19.18 -10.66
C PRO A 544 2.02 -19.61 -11.66
N SER A 545 2.16 -18.92 -12.80
CA SER A 545 3.23 -19.21 -13.77
C SER A 545 4.63 -18.94 -13.23
N HIS A 546 4.80 -17.96 -12.33
CA HIS A 546 6.09 -17.75 -11.66
C HIS A 546 6.42 -18.92 -10.73
N LYS A 547 5.43 -19.44 -10.00
CA LYS A 547 5.58 -20.64 -9.14
C LYS A 547 5.94 -21.87 -9.98
N ARG A 548 5.23 -22.09 -11.09
CA ARG A 548 5.48 -23.18 -12.06
C ARG A 548 6.91 -23.20 -12.59
N TYR A 549 7.51 -22.03 -12.82
CA TYR A 549 8.91 -21.94 -13.26
C TYR A 549 9.92 -22.17 -12.12
N ILE A 550 9.57 -21.89 -10.87
CA ILE A 550 10.37 -22.32 -9.71
C ILE A 550 10.31 -23.85 -9.59
N GLU A 551 9.13 -24.45 -9.77
CA GLU A 551 8.91 -25.90 -9.75
C GLU A 551 9.69 -26.61 -10.87
N TYR A 552 9.71 -26.08 -12.10
CA TYR A 552 10.57 -26.60 -13.17
C TYR A 552 12.07 -26.64 -12.75
N VAL A 553 12.55 -25.62 -12.04
CA VAL A 553 13.92 -25.63 -11.51
C VAL A 553 14.08 -26.69 -10.41
N CYS A 554 13.11 -26.87 -9.51
CA CYS A 554 13.11 -27.97 -8.52
C CYS A 554 13.24 -29.33 -9.19
N ASP A 555 12.40 -29.60 -10.20
CA ASP A 555 12.36 -30.86 -10.94
C ASP A 555 13.68 -31.15 -11.66
N MET A 556 14.30 -30.14 -12.26
CA MET A 556 15.62 -30.26 -12.92
C MET A 556 16.78 -30.50 -11.96
N VAL A 557 16.64 -30.16 -10.67
CA VAL A 557 17.70 -30.31 -9.66
C VAL A 557 17.41 -31.36 -8.59
N ALA A 558 16.27 -32.05 -8.68
CA ALA A 558 15.85 -33.13 -7.80
C ALA A 558 16.88 -34.28 -7.71
N GLU A 559 16.67 -35.20 -6.77
CA GLU A 559 17.53 -36.39 -6.64
C GLU A 559 17.47 -37.25 -7.92
N GLU A 560 16.29 -37.38 -8.50
CA GLU A 560 16.04 -37.89 -9.86
C GLU A 560 15.68 -36.70 -10.77
N PRO A 561 16.65 -36.09 -11.48
CA PRO A 561 16.42 -34.84 -12.20
C PRO A 561 15.63 -35.05 -13.50
N ILE A 562 14.57 -34.26 -13.68
CA ILE A 562 13.80 -34.24 -14.93
C ILE A 562 14.53 -33.35 -15.95
N THR A 563 14.92 -33.95 -17.09
CA THR A 563 15.48 -33.20 -18.23
C THR A 563 14.36 -32.83 -19.19
N PRO A 564 14.08 -31.53 -19.43
CA PRO A 564 13.05 -31.13 -20.38
C PRO A 564 13.41 -31.51 -21.81
N HIS A 565 12.43 -31.97 -22.58
CA HIS A 565 12.64 -32.36 -23.98
C HIS A 565 12.59 -31.18 -24.96
N SER A 566 13.06 -31.40 -26.20
CA SER A 566 13.09 -30.39 -27.27
C SER A 566 12.11 -30.70 -28.42
N LYS A 567 11.15 -31.60 -28.18
CA LYS A 567 10.01 -31.85 -29.08
C LYS A 567 9.10 -30.61 -29.17
N PRO A 568 8.75 -30.15 -30.38
CA PRO A 568 7.67 -29.18 -30.58
C PRO A 568 6.33 -29.72 -30.07
N VAL A 569 5.44 -28.79 -29.72
CA VAL A 569 4.07 -29.09 -29.29
C VAL A 569 3.11 -28.30 -30.17
N LEU A 570 2.27 -29.00 -30.92
CA LEU A 570 1.18 -28.42 -31.69
C LEU A 570 0.01 -28.13 -30.73
N VAL A 571 -0.30 -26.85 -30.50
CA VAL A 571 -1.49 -26.44 -29.76
C VAL A 571 -2.64 -26.29 -30.75
N LYS A 572 -3.55 -27.27 -30.74
CA LYS A 572 -4.69 -27.35 -31.66
C LYS A 572 -5.77 -26.33 -31.29
N ALA A 573 -6.13 -26.26 -30.01
CA ALA A 573 -7.16 -25.35 -29.51
C ALA A 573 -6.98 -25.01 -28.02
N VAL A 574 -7.59 -23.90 -27.60
CA VAL A 574 -7.85 -23.54 -26.20
C VAL A 574 -9.33 -23.71 -25.91
N ALA A 575 -9.70 -24.57 -24.96
CA ALA A 575 -11.07 -24.75 -24.50
C ALA A 575 -11.22 -24.23 -23.05
N MET A 576 -12.21 -23.37 -22.82
CA MET A 576 -12.56 -22.80 -21.51
C MET A 576 -13.92 -23.34 -21.06
N THR A 577 -13.98 -23.93 -19.87
CA THR A 577 -15.18 -24.60 -19.35
C THR A 577 -15.34 -24.31 -17.85
N PRO A 578 -16.51 -23.82 -17.37
CA PRO A 578 -17.65 -23.33 -18.14
C PRO A 578 -17.34 -22.03 -18.91
N VAL A 579 -18.27 -21.54 -19.74
CA VAL A 579 -18.08 -20.26 -20.47
C VAL A 579 -17.95 -19.08 -19.50
N PRO A 580 -16.87 -18.27 -19.60
CA PRO A 580 -16.65 -17.14 -18.69
C PRO A 580 -17.48 -15.90 -19.08
N LEU A 581 -17.80 -15.07 -18.08
CA LEU A 581 -18.88 -14.07 -18.11
C LEU A 581 -18.35 -12.64 -18.31
N PHE A 582 -17.69 -12.38 -19.44
CA PHE A 582 -17.01 -11.11 -19.72
C PHE A 582 -17.84 -10.08 -20.51
N SER A 583 -18.97 -10.48 -21.11
CA SER A 583 -19.89 -9.58 -21.82
C SER A 583 -20.52 -8.54 -20.86
N LYS A 584 -21.00 -7.41 -21.40
CA LYS A 584 -21.61 -6.33 -20.57
C LYS A 584 -22.78 -6.81 -19.72
N GLN A 585 -23.54 -7.79 -20.22
CA GLN A 585 -24.70 -8.40 -19.57
C GLN A 585 -24.32 -9.67 -18.75
N ARG A 586 -23.03 -9.96 -18.56
CA ARG A 586 -22.51 -11.12 -17.80
C ARG A 586 -23.09 -12.49 -18.21
N HIS A 587 -23.43 -12.70 -19.47
CA HIS A 587 -24.03 -13.96 -19.97
C HIS A 587 -23.10 -14.79 -20.88
N GLY A 588 -21.84 -14.40 -21.04
CA GLY A 588 -20.91 -15.06 -21.96
C GLY A 588 -19.66 -14.24 -22.27
N CYS A 589 -18.93 -14.62 -23.31
CA CYS A 589 -17.76 -13.89 -23.79
C CYS A 589 -17.59 -13.99 -25.31
N ARG A 590 -16.86 -13.03 -25.87
CA ARG A 590 -16.34 -13.07 -27.24
C ARG A 590 -14.82 -13.11 -27.17
N PRO A 591 -14.20 -14.31 -27.11
CA PRO A 591 -12.80 -14.43 -26.78
C PRO A 591 -11.91 -14.54 -28.02
N PHE A 592 -10.71 -13.99 -27.94
CA PHE A 592 -9.61 -14.26 -28.85
C PHE A 592 -8.31 -14.52 -28.08
N CYS A 593 -7.35 -15.14 -28.76
CA CYS A 593 -6.11 -15.62 -28.18
C CYS A 593 -4.91 -14.95 -28.85
N GLU A 594 -3.85 -14.72 -28.09
CA GLU A 594 -2.50 -14.47 -28.59
C GLU A 594 -1.54 -15.51 -28.01
N VAL A 595 -0.66 -16.05 -28.84
CA VAL A 595 0.37 -17.02 -28.43
C VAL A 595 1.74 -16.40 -28.71
N TYR A 596 2.60 -16.47 -27.70
CA TYR A 596 3.97 -15.99 -27.74
C TYR A 596 4.94 -17.13 -27.42
N VAL A 597 6.10 -17.13 -28.07
CA VAL A 597 7.25 -17.98 -27.74
C VAL A 597 8.39 -17.05 -27.36
N GLY A 598 8.84 -17.13 -26.11
CA GLY A 598 9.63 -16.04 -25.51
C GLY A 598 8.89 -14.71 -25.59
N ASP A 599 9.47 -13.73 -26.28
CA ASP A 599 8.86 -12.41 -26.50
C ASP A 599 8.22 -12.23 -27.90
N GLU A 600 8.39 -13.20 -28.81
CA GLU A 600 7.82 -13.14 -30.17
C GLU A 600 6.37 -13.63 -30.19
N ARG A 601 5.45 -12.87 -30.80
CA ARG A 601 4.05 -13.28 -30.98
C ARG A 601 3.90 -14.15 -32.23
N VAL A 602 3.87 -15.47 -32.03
CA VAL A 602 3.80 -16.46 -33.11
C VAL A 602 2.39 -16.66 -33.69
N ALA A 603 1.33 -16.37 -32.93
CA ALA A 603 -0.05 -16.45 -33.43
C ALA A 603 -1.01 -15.46 -32.75
N THR A 604 -2.07 -15.07 -33.46
CA THR A 604 -3.22 -14.36 -32.90
C THR A 604 -4.50 -14.77 -33.63
N THR A 605 -5.60 -14.93 -32.88
CA THR A 605 -6.94 -15.20 -33.44
C THR A 605 -7.85 -13.96 -33.44
N SER A 606 -7.27 -12.78 -33.19
CA SER A 606 -8.00 -11.50 -33.25
C SER A 606 -8.47 -11.22 -34.67
N GLN A 607 -9.75 -10.91 -34.83
CA GLN A 607 -10.38 -10.55 -36.10
C GLN A 607 -11.25 -9.29 -35.92
N GLU A 608 -11.92 -8.85 -36.98
CA GLU A 608 -12.98 -7.84 -36.86
C GLU A 608 -14.05 -8.28 -35.84
N TYR A 609 -14.60 -7.32 -35.09
CA TYR A 609 -15.49 -7.60 -33.95
C TYR A 609 -16.68 -8.49 -34.30
N ASP A 610 -17.26 -8.32 -35.49
CA ASP A 610 -18.44 -9.04 -35.96
C ASP A 610 -18.12 -10.42 -36.57
N LYS A 611 -16.85 -10.70 -36.89
CA LYS A 611 -16.37 -12.01 -37.36
C LYS A 611 -15.97 -12.94 -36.21
N MET A 612 -15.69 -12.40 -35.02
CA MET A 612 -15.33 -13.20 -33.85
C MET A 612 -16.55 -13.86 -33.20
N ARG A 613 -16.43 -15.16 -32.94
CA ARG A 613 -17.49 -15.98 -32.32
C ARG A 613 -17.80 -15.52 -30.89
N ASP A 614 -19.08 -15.28 -30.67
CA ASP A 614 -19.70 -15.11 -29.34
C ASP A 614 -19.99 -16.48 -28.73
N PHE A 615 -19.73 -16.65 -27.43
CA PHE A 615 -20.08 -17.84 -26.65
C PHE A 615 -20.92 -17.43 -25.45
N ARG A 616 -22.01 -18.12 -25.21
CA ARG A 616 -22.96 -17.90 -24.11
C ARG A 616 -22.85 -19.02 -23.08
N VAL A 617 -23.44 -18.84 -21.89
CA VAL A 617 -23.51 -19.92 -20.88
C VAL A 617 -24.11 -21.20 -21.45
N GLU A 618 -25.09 -21.07 -22.35
CA GLU A 618 -25.76 -22.17 -23.07
C GLU A 618 -24.80 -23.04 -23.93
N ASP A 619 -23.69 -22.49 -24.45
CA ASP A 619 -22.69 -23.27 -25.21
C ASP A 619 -21.91 -24.26 -24.31
N GLY A 620 -21.94 -24.08 -22.98
CA GLY A 620 -21.23 -24.90 -21.99
C GLY A 620 -19.71 -24.71 -21.96
N LYS A 621 -19.06 -24.64 -23.13
CA LYS A 621 -17.62 -24.37 -23.29
C LYS A 621 -17.33 -23.37 -24.42
N ALA A 622 -16.29 -22.57 -24.25
CA ALA A 622 -15.79 -21.65 -25.27
C ALA A 622 -14.47 -22.18 -25.85
N VAL A 623 -14.41 -22.41 -27.16
CA VAL A 623 -13.27 -23.08 -27.82
C VAL A 623 -12.67 -22.18 -28.91
N ILE A 624 -11.37 -21.91 -28.81
CA ILE A 624 -10.60 -21.10 -29.76
C ILE A 624 -9.63 -22.04 -30.50
N PRO A 625 -9.83 -22.33 -31.80
CA PRO A 625 -8.84 -23.06 -32.58
C PRO A 625 -7.57 -22.20 -32.77
N LEU A 626 -6.40 -22.84 -32.78
CA LEU A 626 -5.09 -22.19 -32.92
C LEU A 626 -4.22 -22.83 -33.99
N ASP A 627 -4.12 -24.16 -34.01
CA ASP A 627 -3.26 -24.95 -34.89
C ASP A 627 -1.82 -24.42 -35.01
N VAL A 628 -1.19 -24.13 -33.87
CA VAL A 628 0.15 -23.50 -33.80
C VAL A 628 1.18 -24.40 -33.15
N ALA A 629 2.28 -24.66 -33.85
CA ALA A 629 3.44 -25.40 -33.32
C ALA A 629 4.35 -24.47 -32.52
N VAL A 630 4.60 -24.81 -31.25
CA VAL A 630 5.43 -24.04 -30.31
C VAL A 630 6.51 -24.90 -29.65
N GLN A 631 7.60 -24.28 -29.20
CA GLN A 631 8.72 -24.96 -28.55
C GLN A 631 9.41 -24.00 -27.57
N GLY A 632 9.76 -24.48 -26.36
CA GLY A 632 10.41 -23.67 -25.32
C GLY A 632 9.39 -22.99 -24.40
N ASP A 633 9.69 -21.76 -23.98
CA ASP A 633 8.84 -20.96 -23.10
C ASP A 633 7.65 -20.36 -23.87
N VAL A 634 6.43 -20.80 -23.54
CA VAL A 634 5.18 -20.39 -24.21
C VAL A 634 4.35 -19.54 -23.28
N LEU A 635 3.81 -18.43 -23.80
CA LEU A 635 2.81 -17.58 -23.15
C LEU A 635 1.53 -17.56 -24.00
N VAL A 636 0.42 -17.97 -23.40
CA VAL A 636 -0.93 -17.89 -23.99
C VAL A 636 -1.71 -16.80 -23.26
N VAL A 637 -2.25 -15.82 -24.01
CA VAL A 637 -3.04 -14.72 -23.45
C VAL A 637 -4.44 -14.73 -24.06
N ILE A 638 -5.45 -14.76 -23.20
CA ILE A 638 -6.86 -14.75 -23.64
C ILE A 638 -7.46 -13.38 -23.35
N TYR A 639 -8.16 -12.82 -24.34
CA TYR A 639 -8.82 -11.53 -24.28
C TYR A 639 -10.29 -11.66 -24.66
N HIS A 640 -11.14 -10.82 -24.07
CA HIS A 640 -12.50 -10.57 -24.53
C HIS A 640 -12.54 -9.31 -25.40
N ALA A 641 -13.09 -9.43 -26.60
CA ALA A 641 -13.34 -8.29 -27.49
C ALA A 641 -14.66 -7.58 -27.14
N ARG A 642 -14.65 -6.25 -27.16
CA ARG A 642 -15.81 -5.38 -26.90
C ARG A 642 -15.91 -4.32 -27.98
N SER A 643 -17.13 -4.07 -28.48
CA SER A 643 -17.39 -2.89 -29.30
C SER A 643 -17.61 -1.67 -28.41
N THR A 644 -16.87 -0.60 -28.68
CA THR A 644 -17.07 0.74 -28.08
C THR A 644 -17.33 1.75 -29.18
N LEU A 645 -18.27 2.67 -28.96
CA LEU A 645 -18.60 3.72 -29.91
C LEU A 645 -17.60 4.86 -29.72
N GLY A 646 -16.75 5.11 -30.73
CA GLY A 646 -15.78 6.21 -30.68
C GLY A 646 -16.43 7.57 -30.93
N GLY A 647 -15.74 8.66 -30.57
CA GLY A 647 -16.21 10.05 -30.73
C GLY A 647 -16.45 10.56 -32.17
N ARG A 648 -16.51 9.65 -33.16
CA ARG A 648 -16.91 9.92 -34.56
C ARG A 648 -17.99 8.94 -35.05
N LEU A 649 -18.79 8.35 -34.13
CA LEU A 649 -19.80 7.31 -34.37
C LEU A 649 -19.26 6.00 -35.01
N GLN A 650 -17.94 5.87 -35.19
CA GLN A 650 -17.32 4.65 -35.68
C GLN A 650 -17.13 3.65 -34.53
N ALA A 651 -17.62 2.42 -34.71
CA ALA A 651 -17.36 1.33 -33.78
C ALA A 651 -15.86 0.99 -33.77
N LYS A 652 -15.24 1.03 -32.59
CA LYS A 652 -13.85 0.63 -32.37
C LYS A 652 -13.83 -0.61 -31.49
N MET A 653 -13.00 -1.59 -31.86
CA MET A 653 -12.79 -2.77 -31.06
C MET A 653 -11.84 -2.46 -29.90
N ALA A 654 -12.31 -2.61 -28.67
CA ALA A 654 -11.50 -2.65 -27.47
C ALA A 654 -11.28 -4.11 -27.04
N SER A 655 -10.11 -4.40 -26.47
CA SER A 655 -9.80 -5.72 -25.90
C SER A 655 -9.62 -5.62 -24.39
N MET A 656 -10.15 -6.60 -23.66
CA MET A 656 -10.00 -6.74 -22.23
C MET A 656 -9.29 -8.07 -21.95
N LYS A 657 -8.13 -8.06 -21.28
CA LYS A 657 -7.47 -9.31 -20.89
C LYS A 657 -8.38 -10.06 -19.91
N MET A 658 -8.55 -11.36 -20.16
CA MET A 658 -9.28 -12.27 -19.26
C MET A 658 -8.32 -12.92 -18.28
N PHE A 659 -7.27 -13.55 -18.81
CA PHE A 659 -6.18 -14.19 -18.07
C PHE A 659 -5.01 -14.47 -19.02
N GLN A 660 -3.90 -14.99 -18.47
CA GLN A 660 -2.79 -15.55 -19.24
C GLN A 660 -2.22 -16.80 -18.55
N ILE A 661 -1.45 -17.60 -19.29
CA ILE A 661 -0.81 -18.84 -18.83
C ILE A 661 0.61 -18.89 -19.43
N GLN A 662 1.63 -19.20 -18.64
CA GLN A 662 2.96 -19.54 -19.16
C GLN A 662 3.40 -20.95 -18.75
N PHE A 663 3.95 -21.71 -19.70
CA PHE A 663 4.49 -23.05 -19.48
C PHE A 663 5.69 -23.29 -20.40
N HIS A 664 6.51 -24.31 -20.11
CA HIS A 664 7.63 -24.68 -20.96
C HIS A 664 7.32 -26.02 -21.66
N THR A 665 7.41 -26.09 -23.00
CA THR A 665 6.97 -27.28 -23.75
C THR A 665 7.69 -28.55 -23.36
N GLY A 666 8.97 -28.45 -22.95
CA GLY A 666 9.77 -29.60 -22.52
C GLY A 666 9.31 -30.31 -21.25
N PHE A 667 8.36 -29.73 -20.50
CA PHE A 667 7.71 -30.35 -19.33
C PHE A 667 6.30 -30.89 -19.64
N VAL A 668 5.81 -30.75 -20.88
CA VAL A 668 4.56 -31.38 -21.31
C VAL A 668 4.82 -32.89 -21.45
N PRO A 669 3.98 -33.78 -20.90
CA PRO A 669 4.19 -35.22 -21.07
C PRO A 669 4.18 -35.61 -22.55
N ARG A 670 5.10 -36.48 -22.98
CA ARG A 670 5.33 -36.83 -24.40
C ARG A 670 4.13 -37.47 -25.11
N ASN A 671 3.16 -37.96 -24.35
CA ASN A 671 1.90 -38.55 -24.80
C ASN A 671 0.66 -37.68 -24.43
N ALA A 672 0.86 -36.43 -24.01
CA ALA A 672 -0.23 -35.55 -23.65
C ALA A 672 -1.05 -35.16 -24.88
N THR A 673 -2.37 -35.36 -24.79
CA THR A 673 -3.37 -34.84 -25.73
C THR A 673 -4.07 -33.59 -25.18
N THR A 674 -3.94 -33.33 -23.88
CA THR A 674 -4.49 -32.15 -23.21
C THR A 674 -3.62 -31.71 -22.05
N VAL A 675 -3.33 -30.42 -21.94
CA VAL A 675 -2.78 -29.78 -20.73
C VAL A 675 -3.92 -29.02 -20.03
N LYS A 676 -4.08 -29.20 -18.72
CA LYS A 676 -5.17 -28.61 -17.94
C LYS A 676 -4.64 -27.56 -16.96
N PHE A 677 -5.36 -26.46 -16.82
CA PHE A 677 -5.11 -25.39 -15.87
C PHE A 677 -6.43 -25.04 -15.17
N ALA A 678 -6.48 -25.12 -13.85
CA ALA A 678 -7.63 -24.64 -13.07
C ALA A 678 -7.56 -23.11 -12.92
N LYS A 679 -8.66 -22.47 -12.48
CA LYS A 679 -8.72 -21.02 -12.19
C LYS A 679 -7.55 -20.48 -11.35
N TYR A 680 -7.01 -21.29 -10.43
CA TYR A 680 -5.85 -20.93 -9.57
C TYR A 680 -4.48 -21.13 -10.24
N ASP A 681 -4.41 -21.72 -11.43
CA ASP A 681 -3.20 -21.91 -12.24
C ASP A 681 -2.99 -20.78 -13.28
N LEU A 682 -3.93 -19.84 -13.35
CA LEU A 682 -3.99 -18.75 -14.33
C LEU A 682 -3.43 -17.45 -13.74
N ASP A 683 -2.69 -16.69 -14.55
CA ASP A 683 -2.22 -15.36 -14.17
C ASP A 683 -3.14 -14.24 -14.68
N ALA A 684 -3.02 -13.06 -14.06
CA ALA A 684 -3.72 -11.84 -14.48
C ALA A 684 -5.26 -11.98 -14.62
N CYS A 685 -5.86 -12.90 -13.86
CA CYS A 685 -7.31 -12.97 -13.69
C CYS A 685 -7.85 -11.66 -13.10
N ASP A 686 -8.95 -11.20 -13.67
CA ASP A 686 -9.73 -10.07 -13.18
C ASP A 686 -10.67 -10.49 -12.02
N ILE A 687 -11.74 -9.75 -11.76
CA ILE A 687 -12.76 -10.02 -10.73
C ILE A 687 -13.24 -11.49 -10.74
N GLN A 688 -13.19 -12.14 -9.57
CA GLN A 688 -13.53 -13.57 -9.40
C GLN A 688 -14.90 -13.97 -9.94
N GLU A 689 -15.89 -13.07 -9.88
CA GLU A 689 -17.28 -13.23 -10.35
C GLU A 689 -17.42 -13.45 -11.87
N LYS A 690 -16.42 -13.10 -12.68
CA LYS A 690 -16.45 -13.27 -14.15
C LYS A 690 -16.10 -14.69 -14.59
N PHE A 691 -15.64 -15.52 -13.64
CA PHE A 691 -15.22 -16.89 -13.88
C PHE A 691 -16.11 -17.82 -13.06
N PRO A 692 -16.95 -18.66 -13.71
CA PRO A 692 -17.82 -19.62 -13.02
C PRO A 692 -17.06 -20.55 -12.07
N ASP A 693 -17.81 -21.21 -11.20
CA ASP A 693 -17.26 -22.24 -10.33
C ASP A 693 -16.65 -23.39 -11.15
N LEU A 694 -15.59 -23.98 -10.61
CA LEU A 694 -14.80 -25.04 -11.25
C LEU A 694 -14.19 -24.67 -12.63
N PHE A 695 -14.12 -23.37 -12.98
CA PHE A 695 -13.54 -22.91 -14.24
C PHE A 695 -12.14 -23.47 -14.51
N GLN A 696 -11.99 -24.08 -15.68
CA GLN A 696 -10.77 -24.72 -16.19
C GLN A 696 -10.49 -24.29 -17.62
N VAL A 697 -9.20 -24.28 -17.95
CA VAL A 697 -8.68 -24.05 -19.29
C VAL A 697 -7.93 -25.32 -19.73
N HIS A 698 -8.27 -25.81 -20.91
CA HIS A 698 -7.68 -26.99 -21.52
C HIS A 698 -6.97 -26.55 -22.81
N LEU A 699 -5.68 -26.83 -22.90
CA LEU A 699 -4.95 -26.76 -24.17
C LEU A 699 -5.02 -28.14 -24.81
N GLU A 700 -5.71 -28.25 -25.95
CA GLU A 700 -5.68 -29.45 -26.77
C GLU A 700 -4.35 -29.46 -27.52
N VAL A 701 -3.52 -30.48 -27.29
CA VAL A 701 -2.12 -30.51 -27.73
C VAL A 701 -1.76 -31.82 -28.42
N GLU A 702 -0.70 -31.79 -29.22
CA GLU A 702 -0.01 -32.97 -29.73
C GLU A 702 1.51 -32.72 -29.66
N VAL A 703 2.26 -33.63 -29.04
CA VAL A 703 3.72 -33.52 -28.94
C VAL A 703 4.34 -34.24 -30.15
N GLU A 704 5.14 -33.54 -30.94
CA GLU A 704 5.78 -34.13 -32.11
C GLU A 704 6.75 -35.25 -31.72
N PRO A 705 6.86 -36.35 -32.49
CA PRO A 705 7.69 -37.49 -32.11
C PRO A 705 9.20 -37.19 -32.14
N ARG A 706 9.63 -36.23 -32.96
CA ARG A 706 11.05 -35.88 -33.15
C ARG A 706 11.39 -34.59 -32.42
N ASP A 707 12.58 -34.55 -31.82
CA ASP A 707 13.11 -33.32 -31.24
C ASP A 707 13.56 -32.37 -32.37
N ARG A 708 13.26 -31.08 -32.23
CA ARG A 708 13.69 -30.04 -33.16
C ARG A 708 14.93 -29.37 -32.57
N PRO A 709 16.12 -29.52 -33.19
CA PRO A 709 17.36 -28.98 -32.61
C PRO A 709 17.29 -27.46 -32.53
N SER A 710 17.55 -26.92 -31.34
CA SER A 710 17.72 -25.49 -31.11
C SER A 710 19.05 -25.00 -31.68
N ARG A 711 19.15 -23.71 -32.00
CA ARG A 711 20.42 -23.08 -32.45
C ARG A 711 21.45 -22.96 -31.33
N GLU A 712 21.00 -22.98 -30.08
CA GLU A 712 21.83 -22.92 -28.88
C GLU A 712 21.54 -24.15 -28.00
N ALA A 713 22.59 -24.74 -27.43
CA ALA A 713 22.48 -25.83 -26.49
C ALA A 713 21.93 -25.32 -25.14
N PRO A 714 20.88 -25.92 -24.57
CA PRO A 714 20.34 -25.52 -23.28
C PRO A 714 21.37 -25.54 -22.14
N PRO A 715 21.29 -24.62 -21.16
CA PRO A 715 22.30 -24.48 -20.11
C PRO A 715 22.32 -25.64 -19.10
N TRP A 716 21.39 -26.59 -19.19
CA TRP A 716 21.35 -27.81 -18.39
C TRP A 716 22.06 -29.02 -19.05
N GLU A 717 22.24 -29.06 -20.37
CA GLU A 717 22.88 -30.20 -21.05
C GLU A 717 24.37 -30.36 -20.69
N SER A 718 25.03 -29.26 -20.35
CA SER A 718 26.44 -29.22 -19.93
C SER A 718 26.64 -29.18 -18.40
N ALA A 719 25.57 -29.30 -17.62
CA ALA A 719 25.60 -29.03 -16.19
C ALA A 719 26.01 -30.27 -15.36
N SER A 720 27.19 -30.22 -14.73
CA SER A 720 27.51 -31.20 -13.69
C SER A 720 26.80 -30.84 -12.39
N MET A 721 25.83 -31.67 -11.99
CA MET A 721 25.10 -31.54 -10.71
C MET A 721 25.96 -31.86 -9.47
N ARG A 722 27.25 -32.22 -9.67
CA ARG A 722 28.19 -32.52 -8.59
C ARG A 722 28.57 -31.25 -7.81
N GLY A 723 28.19 -31.24 -6.53
CA GLY A 723 28.57 -30.19 -5.58
C GLY A 723 27.49 -29.16 -5.27
N LEU A 724 26.28 -29.29 -5.82
CA LEU A 724 25.11 -28.53 -5.34
C LEU A 724 24.85 -28.90 -3.88
N ASN A 725 24.97 -27.93 -2.97
CA ASN A 725 24.83 -28.15 -1.54
C ASN A 725 24.32 -26.87 -0.85
N PRO A 726 23.32 -26.95 0.04
CA PRO A 726 22.74 -25.77 0.68
C PRO A 726 23.75 -24.96 1.50
N LYS A 727 24.87 -25.56 1.95
CA LYS A 727 25.97 -24.86 2.64
C LYS A 727 26.47 -23.63 1.90
N ILE A 728 26.44 -23.62 0.56
CA ILE A 728 26.95 -22.50 -0.24
C ILE A 728 26.19 -21.18 0.01
N LEU A 729 24.94 -21.28 0.48
CA LEU A 729 24.05 -20.14 0.73
C LEU A 729 24.34 -19.40 2.04
N PHE A 730 25.13 -20.00 2.94
CA PHE A 730 25.31 -19.53 4.32
C PHE A 730 26.78 -19.25 4.62
N SER A 731 27.04 -18.37 5.58
CA SER A 731 28.40 -18.05 6.03
C SER A 731 28.83 -18.90 7.24
N SER A 732 27.88 -19.55 7.92
CA SER A 732 28.12 -20.40 9.08
C SER A 732 27.18 -21.62 9.10
N ARG A 733 27.55 -22.65 9.86
CA ARG A 733 26.73 -23.87 10.00
C ARG A 733 25.53 -23.63 10.92
N GLU A 734 25.68 -22.72 11.87
CA GLU A 734 24.65 -22.30 12.82
C GLU A 734 23.52 -21.57 12.10
N GLU A 735 23.85 -20.69 11.16
CA GLU A 735 22.87 -20.02 10.28
C GLU A 735 22.09 -21.05 9.44
N GLN A 736 22.78 -22.00 8.81
CA GLN A 736 22.13 -23.08 8.07
C GLN A 736 21.18 -23.88 8.97
N GLN A 737 21.60 -24.20 10.19
CA GLN A 737 20.81 -25.01 11.13
C GLN A 737 19.59 -24.25 11.68
N ASP A 738 19.70 -22.93 11.87
CA ASP A 738 18.58 -22.04 12.24
C ASP A 738 17.55 -21.91 11.10
N VAL A 739 18.01 -21.79 9.86
CA VAL A 739 17.11 -21.78 8.69
C VAL A 739 16.44 -23.14 8.51
N LEU A 740 17.17 -24.26 8.66
CA LEU A 740 16.58 -25.60 8.56
C LEU A 740 15.67 -25.95 9.76
N SER A 741 15.88 -25.39 10.95
CA SER A 741 14.97 -25.61 12.09
C SER A 741 13.67 -24.83 11.95
N LYS A 742 13.73 -23.60 11.43
CA LYS A 742 12.57 -22.72 11.20
C LYS A 742 11.77 -23.06 9.94
N PHE A 743 12.44 -23.48 8.87
CA PHE A 743 11.83 -23.65 7.54
C PHE A 743 12.03 -25.06 6.93
N GLY A 744 12.92 -25.90 7.48
CA GLY A 744 13.33 -27.17 6.88
C GLY A 744 12.56 -28.41 7.34
N LYS A 745 11.66 -28.31 8.32
CA LYS A 745 10.69 -29.39 8.61
C LYS A 745 9.53 -29.30 7.63
N ALA A 746 9.41 -30.28 6.74
CA ALA A 746 8.14 -30.58 6.10
C ALA A 746 7.10 -30.85 7.22
N PHE A 747 6.07 -30.01 7.31
CA PHE A 747 5.04 -30.12 8.34
C PHE A 747 4.29 -31.46 8.20
N PRO A 748 4.26 -32.32 9.23
CA PRO A 748 3.21 -33.31 9.36
C PRO A 748 1.91 -32.54 9.66
N LEU A 749 0.89 -32.70 8.82
CA LEU A 749 -0.42 -32.06 9.00
C LEU A 749 -1.05 -32.49 10.34
N GLY A 750 -1.01 -31.59 11.32
CA GLY A 750 -1.72 -31.76 12.59
C GLY A 750 -3.23 -31.66 12.41
N ALA A 751 -4.00 -32.46 13.15
CA ALA A 751 -5.43 -32.71 12.91
C ALA A 751 -6.36 -31.47 12.99
N ALA A 752 -5.91 -30.33 13.52
CA ALA A 752 -6.63 -29.06 13.45
C ALA A 752 -6.47 -28.35 12.08
N GLY A 753 -5.30 -28.45 11.44
CA GLY A 753 -5.08 -27.99 10.07
C GLY A 753 -5.73 -28.89 9.02
N ALA A 754 -5.95 -30.17 9.35
CA ALA A 754 -6.56 -31.15 8.46
C ALA A 754 -8.06 -30.93 8.18
N ARG A 755 -8.73 -29.96 8.83
CA ARG A 755 -10.09 -29.52 8.44
C ARG A 755 -10.10 -28.25 7.57
N ALA A 756 -9.15 -27.34 7.77
CA ALA A 756 -8.98 -26.16 6.90
C ALA A 756 -8.23 -26.46 5.59
N LEU A 757 -7.49 -27.57 5.52
CA LEU A 757 -6.83 -28.08 4.31
C LEU A 757 -7.37 -29.46 3.87
N GLY A 758 -8.31 -30.06 4.61
CA GLY A 758 -8.92 -31.36 4.28
C GLY A 758 -9.77 -31.33 3.01
N GLU A 759 -10.38 -30.19 2.69
CA GLU A 759 -11.13 -29.97 1.45
C GLU A 759 -10.23 -29.49 0.29
N ALA A 760 -8.92 -29.27 0.54
CA ALA A 760 -7.92 -28.91 -0.46
C ALA A 760 -6.85 -29.99 -0.72
N SER A 761 -6.73 -31.00 0.16
CA SER A 761 -5.66 -32.02 0.11
C SER A 761 -6.12 -33.40 -0.36
N CYS A 762 -7.42 -33.67 -0.45
CA CYS A 762 -7.96 -35.00 -0.74
C CYS A 762 -8.33 -35.25 -2.22
N PHE A 763 -7.39 -35.04 -3.16
CA PHE A 763 -7.50 -35.69 -4.50
C PHE A 763 -6.19 -35.97 -5.26
N TRP A 764 -5.00 -35.64 -4.71
CA TRP A 764 -3.73 -35.74 -5.46
C TRP A 764 -2.86 -36.96 -5.10
N ARG A 765 -3.51 -38.12 -4.96
CA ARG A 765 -2.90 -39.44 -5.24
C ARG A 765 -3.80 -40.27 -6.18
N ARG A 766 -4.22 -39.68 -7.31
CA ARG A 766 -4.84 -40.45 -8.43
C ARG A 766 -4.76 -39.75 -9.80
N ALA A 767 -3.55 -39.38 -10.21
CA ALA A 767 -3.19 -39.08 -11.60
C ALA A 767 -1.72 -39.46 -11.85
N GLY A 768 -1.36 -40.71 -11.52
CA GLY A 768 0.02 -41.22 -11.55
C GLY A 768 0.10 -42.71 -11.86
N SER A 769 -0.85 -43.22 -12.64
CA SER A 769 -0.83 -44.58 -13.21
C SER A 769 -1.86 -44.65 -14.34
N PHE A 770 -1.45 -44.95 -15.57
CA PHE A 770 -2.38 -45.30 -16.64
C PHE A 770 -1.89 -46.53 -17.41
N SER A 771 -2.71 -47.58 -17.31
CA SER A 771 -2.88 -48.72 -18.22
C SER A 771 -1.64 -49.52 -18.67
N ASP A 772 -1.44 -50.67 -18.03
CA ASP A 772 -1.05 -51.91 -18.70
C ASP A 772 -2.29 -52.80 -18.84
N HIS A 773 -2.79 -52.99 -20.07
CA HIS A 773 -3.76 -54.04 -20.40
C HIS A 773 -3.52 -54.57 -21.83
N ALA A 774 -2.87 -55.73 -21.91
CA ALA A 774 -3.00 -56.67 -23.02
C ALA A 774 -3.87 -57.85 -22.55
N PRO A 775 -4.70 -58.46 -23.42
CA PRO A 775 -5.74 -59.39 -22.98
C PRO A 775 -5.23 -60.84 -22.87
N THR A 776 -5.64 -61.54 -21.82
CA THR A 776 -5.65 -63.00 -21.77
C THR A 776 -6.99 -63.50 -21.23
N LEU A 777 -7.63 -64.40 -21.98
CA LEU A 777 -8.88 -65.06 -21.59
C LEU A 777 -8.68 -65.98 -20.38
N SER A 778 -9.67 -66.06 -19.49
CA SER A 778 -10.08 -67.32 -18.87
C SER A 778 -11.49 -67.22 -18.28
N MET A 779 -12.18 -68.35 -18.19
CA MET A 779 -13.58 -68.48 -17.75
C MET A 779 -13.73 -68.67 -16.22
N ALA A 780 -15.01 -68.64 -15.79
CA ALA A 780 -15.58 -69.12 -14.53
C ALA A 780 -15.32 -68.24 -13.28
N GLY A 781 -16.27 -68.08 -12.36
CA GLY A 781 -17.66 -68.56 -12.31
C GLY A 781 -18.09 -68.82 -10.86
N LYS A 782 -19.40 -68.67 -10.55
CA LYS A 782 -20.02 -68.89 -9.21
C LYS A 782 -19.53 -67.92 -8.10
N GLU A 783 -20.21 -67.73 -6.96
CA GLU A 783 -21.63 -67.89 -6.60
C GLU A 783 -21.96 -66.92 -5.43
N ARG A 784 -23.23 -66.50 -5.39
CA ARG A 784 -24.09 -66.11 -4.24
C ARG A 784 -23.56 -66.01 -2.79
N ARG A 785 -24.28 -65.13 -2.07
CA ARG A 785 -24.39 -64.91 -0.59
C ARG A 785 -23.33 -63.97 0.00
N LEU A 786 -23.69 -63.01 0.85
CA LEU A 786 -25.00 -62.68 1.47
C LEU A 786 -25.18 -61.16 1.53
#